data_AF-A0A962XV22-F1
#
_entry.id   AF-A0A962XV22-F1
#
_cell.length_a   1.000
_cell.length_b   1.000
_cell.length_c   1.000
_cell.angle_alpha   90.00
_cell.angle_beta   90.00
_cell.angle_gamma   90.00
#
_symmetry.space_group_name_H-M   'P 1'
#
loop_
_entity.id
_entity.type
_entity.pdbx_description
1 polymer ?
#
loop_
_entity_poly.entity_id
_entity_poly.type
_entity_poly.pdbx_seq_one_letter_code
_entity_poly.pdbx_strand_id
1 'polypeptide(L)'
;MTFSRALLTLGAAAMFAVTSWHAATAADPEQPVVLAPFYTKSEFEPPPPGSYALPDLGEAADGTVVDASGRVMRLHELLGDGKMVLLSFIYSTCNDINGCPLATAVMYSVQQKLRDRPELRDRFRMLSLSFDPTYDTPEVMRLYGTGFEGGGDWRFLTTASPDALQPILDAYGQSVIRDIDEQGKALPSFTHILRVFLIDPERRIRNIYSVSFLNPDLIINDAITALQTVASGERRASDESLKAPLLSTAGDNKDGYGDESYATRSKELLRRTGTEADLMHFVEAPPLGLPAVPIPADNAITHDKIALGRKLFFDRRLSLNDTFSCAMCHVPEQGFTSHEVSKAVGVEGRSHRRNSPTVYNVAYLTKLFHDGREESLEQQVWGPLLAHNEMANPSVGAVTGKIRKIPEYRGLFEQAFDGRGVSMETIGMALASYQRTLVSADSAFDRWYYGKQETALPESAKRGFNLFTGKAGCVACHTINEEYALFTDDQMHNTGMGYRESMGIKPPTERVVLAPGVFVDVDREVIDSVGLAPPADVGLYEVTQNPYDRWKYRTPSLRNVALTAPYMHNGSIGSLRQVVEFYNGGGVANELLDPRIRPLGLSDAEIDDLVAFMQSLTGSNVDVIVADAFAAPVGDVTRDDPNWAHEHVAGDD
;
A
#
# COMPACT_ATOMS: atom_id res chain seq x y z
N MET A 1 34.83 -53.76 61.59
CA MET A 1 34.56 -54.92 60.71
C MET A 1 34.96 -54.50 59.29
N THR A 2 36.21 -54.70 58.89
CA THR A 2 36.76 -55.89 58.17
C THR A 2 36.38 -55.96 56.68
N PHE A 3 37.41 -55.81 55.83
CA PHE A 3 37.65 -56.46 54.50
C PHE A 3 36.60 -56.24 53.39
N SER A 4 36.85 -56.36 52.07
CA SER A 4 38.00 -56.44 51.17
C SER A 4 37.43 -56.62 49.75
N ARG A 5 38.15 -56.12 48.73
CA ARG A 5 38.21 -56.52 47.30
C ARG A 5 37.12 -57.41 46.66
N ALA A 6 36.69 -57.04 45.45
CA ALA A 6 36.86 -57.85 44.23
C ALA A 6 36.56 -57.07 42.93
N LEU A 7 37.47 -57.21 41.96
CA LEU A 7 37.34 -56.83 40.54
C LEU A 7 36.37 -57.78 39.81
N LEU A 8 35.69 -57.28 38.77
CA LEU A 8 35.61 -57.98 37.48
C LEU A 8 35.22 -57.02 36.33
N THR A 9 36.01 -57.15 35.27
CA THR A 9 36.07 -56.44 33.99
C THR A 9 34.94 -56.79 33.02
N LEU A 10 34.53 -55.86 32.13
CA LEU A 10 34.52 -56.01 30.65
C LEU A 10 33.71 -54.90 29.95
N GLY A 11 34.24 -54.36 28.85
CA GLY A 11 33.44 -53.81 27.76
C GLY A 11 33.65 -52.33 27.40
N ALA A 12 34.77 -52.02 26.75
CA ALA A 12 34.95 -50.79 26.00
C ALA A 12 34.26 -50.88 24.62
N ALA A 13 33.61 -49.80 24.18
CA ALA A 13 33.36 -49.54 22.76
C ALA A 13 33.37 -48.02 22.52
N ALA A 14 34.21 -47.62 21.58
CA ALA A 14 34.69 -46.28 21.34
C ALA A 14 33.70 -45.40 20.55
N MET A 15 33.62 -44.12 20.91
CA MET A 15 33.07 -43.06 20.04
C MET A 15 34.07 -42.79 18.91
N PHE A 16 33.68 -43.06 17.67
CA PHE A 16 34.37 -42.57 16.48
C PHE A 16 33.67 -41.30 15.99
N ALA A 17 34.43 -40.20 16.02
CA ALA A 17 34.15 -39.01 15.22
C ALA A 17 34.48 -39.31 13.75
N VAL A 18 33.58 -38.97 12.84
CA VAL A 18 33.87 -38.90 11.40
C VAL A 18 33.35 -37.56 10.88
N THR A 19 34.31 -36.72 10.50
CA THR A 19 34.13 -35.54 9.66
C THR A 19 34.07 -35.97 8.19
N SER A 20 33.09 -35.50 7.42
CA SER A 20 33.15 -35.51 5.95
C SER A 20 32.46 -34.27 5.38
N TRP A 21 33.20 -33.54 4.56
CA TRP A 21 32.76 -32.41 3.73
C TRP A 21 32.05 -32.89 2.43
N HIS A 22 31.07 -32.08 2.00
CA HIS A 22 30.60 -31.74 0.65
C HIS A 22 30.32 -32.83 -0.41
N ALA A 23 29.05 -32.87 -0.87
CA ALA A 23 28.71 -32.98 -2.28
C ALA A 23 27.48 -32.09 -2.58
N ALA A 24 27.56 -31.31 -3.66
CA ALA A 24 26.55 -30.40 -4.16
C ALA A 24 25.50 -31.11 -5.04
N THR A 25 24.40 -30.38 -5.30
CA THR A 25 23.40 -30.50 -6.38
C THR A 25 22.13 -31.32 -6.11
N ALA A 26 21.00 -30.61 -5.99
CA ALA A 26 19.86 -30.72 -6.90
C ALA A 26 19.12 -29.37 -6.90
N ALA A 27 18.88 -28.81 -8.08
CA ALA A 27 18.30 -27.50 -8.32
C ALA A 27 16.80 -27.44 -7.98
N ASP A 28 16.35 -26.24 -7.58
CA ASP A 28 14.93 -25.88 -7.47
C ASP A 28 14.21 -26.01 -8.83
N PRO A 29 12.94 -26.43 -8.88
CA PRO A 29 12.16 -26.41 -10.11
C PRO A 29 11.73 -24.97 -10.46
N GLU A 30 12.15 -24.47 -11.62
CA GLU A 30 11.73 -23.19 -12.20
C GLU A 30 10.20 -23.13 -12.40
N GLN A 31 9.58 -22.00 -12.03
CA GLN A 31 8.19 -21.70 -12.36
C GLN A 31 8.05 -21.32 -13.85
N PRO A 32 6.92 -21.66 -14.52
CA PRO A 32 6.78 -21.48 -15.95
C PRO A 32 6.67 -20.00 -16.35
N VAL A 33 7.53 -19.58 -17.29
CA VAL A 33 7.48 -18.28 -17.95
C VAL A 33 6.30 -18.26 -18.92
N VAL A 34 5.33 -17.35 -18.72
CA VAL A 34 4.23 -17.17 -19.67
C VAL A 34 4.77 -16.44 -20.91
N LEU A 35 4.81 -17.16 -22.04
CA LEU A 35 5.25 -16.65 -23.33
C LEU A 35 4.03 -16.15 -24.12
N ALA A 36 4.03 -14.86 -24.45
CA ALA A 36 3.38 -14.26 -25.61
C ALA A 36 1.82 -14.34 -25.63
N PRO A 37 1.13 -13.63 -24.72
CA PRO A 37 -0.31 -13.78 -24.45
C PRO A 37 -1.28 -13.46 -25.61
N PHE A 38 -0.84 -12.85 -26.71
CA PHE A 38 -1.72 -12.43 -27.82
C PHE A 38 -1.35 -13.00 -29.20
N TYR A 39 -0.55 -14.06 -29.23
CA TYR A 39 -0.38 -14.87 -30.46
C TYR A 39 -1.61 -15.75 -30.73
N THR A 40 -2.50 -15.89 -29.75
CA THR A 40 -3.76 -16.66 -29.81
C THR A 40 -4.96 -15.76 -29.50
N LYS A 41 -6.17 -16.25 -29.78
CA LYS A 41 -7.41 -15.50 -29.62
C LYS A 41 -7.66 -15.19 -28.13
N SER A 42 -7.69 -13.92 -27.77
CA SER A 42 -7.91 -13.45 -26.38
C SER A 42 -9.35 -13.72 -25.91
N GLU A 43 -9.50 -14.14 -24.65
CA GLU A 43 -10.80 -14.32 -23.96
C GLU A 43 -11.33 -13.04 -23.30
N PHE A 44 -10.53 -11.95 -23.31
CA PHE A 44 -10.95 -10.65 -22.81
C PHE A 44 -11.87 -9.96 -23.82
N GLU A 45 -13.12 -9.69 -23.42
CA GLU A 45 -14.08 -8.93 -24.21
C GLU A 45 -13.94 -7.42 -23.90
N PRO A 46 -13.43 -6.60 -24.83
CA PRO A 46 -13.23 -5.18 -24.58
C PRO A 46 -14.57 -4.43 -24.51
N PRO A 47 -14.65 -3.33 -23.71
CA PRO A 47 -15.86 -2.54 -23.59
C PRO A 47 -16.30 -1.98 -24.95
N PRO A 48 -17.62 -1.84 -25.19
CA PRO A 48 -18.12 -1.34 -26.47
C PRO A 48 -17.70 0.12 -26.69
N PRO A 49 -17.43 0.53 -27.95
CA PRO A 49 -17.01 1.91 -28.24
C PRO A 49 -18.01 2.95 -27.73
N GLY A 50 -17.50 4.04 -27.15
CA GLY A 50 -18.30 5.15 -26.64
C GLY A 50 -18.96 4.92 -25.26
N SER A 51 -18.78 3.74 -24.66
CA SER A 51 -19.28 3.47 -23.30
C SER A 51 -18.40 4.03 -22.18
N TYR A 52 -17.23 4.58 -22.54
CA TYR A 52 -16.26 5.17 -21.65
C TYR A 52 -15.63 6.39 -22.32
N ALA A 53 -14.88 7.20 -21.57
CA ALA A 53 -14.09 8.30 -22.11
C ALA A 53 -12.61 7.98 -21.91
N LEU A 54 -11.80 8.21 -22.95
CA LEU A 54 -10.35 8.09 -22.82
C LEU A 54 -9.79 9.38 -22.22
N PRO A 55 -8.91 9.30 -21.22
CA PRO A 55 -8.25 10.48 -20.66
C PRO A 55 -7.34 11.14 -21.70
N ASP A 56 -7.04 12.42 -21.50
CA ASP A 56 -5.95 13.11 -22.19
C ASP A 56 -4.67 12.93 -21.36
N LEU A 57 -3.74 12.09 -21.85
CA LEU A 57 -2.50 11.72 -21.16
C LEU A 57 -1.31 12.63 -21.51
N GLY A 58 -1.54 13.70 -22.27
CA GLY A 58 -0.51 14.66 -22.67
C GLY A 58 -0.34 14.80 -24.18
N GLU A 59 0.49 15.75 -24.61
CA GLU A 59 0.80 15.93 -26.03
C GLU A 59 1.84 14.92 -26.49
N ALA A 60 1.60 14.26 -27.62
CA ALA A 60 2.53 13.37 -28.26
C ALA A 60 3.76 14.18 -28.70
N ALA A 61 4.95 13.75 -28.30
CA ALA A 61 6.17 14.51 -28.54
C ALA A 61 6.63 14.51 -30.01
N ASP A 62 7.34 15.56 -30.40
CA ASP A 62 7.91 15.70 -31.73
C ASP A 62 9.38 15.28 -31.76
N GLY A 63 9.90 15.04 -32.96
CA GLY A 63 11.32 14.80 -33.18
C GLY A 63 11.63 14.56 -34.64
N THR A 64 12.92 14.56 -34.97
CA THR A 64 13.37 14.35 -36.34
C THR A 64 13.49 12.85 -36.60
N VAL A 65 12.68 12.34 -37.53
CA VAL A 65 12.64 10.93 -37.93
C VAL A 65 13.01 10.78 -39.41
N VAL A 66 13.44 9.59 -39.79
CA VAL A 66 13.75 9.20 -41.16
C VAL A 66 12.82 8.07 -41.56
N ASP A 67 12.10 8.23 -42.66
CA ASP A 67 11.22 7.18 -43.18
C ASP A 67 12.02 6.10 -43.95
N ALA A 68 11.35 4.98 -44.25
CA ALA A 68 11.92 3.86 -45.00
C ALA A 68 12.44 4.21 -46.42
N SER A 69 12.10 5.40 -46.97
CA SER A 69 12.64 5.90 -48.24
C SER A 69 13.91 6.74 -48.07
N GLY A 70 14.33 7.00 -46.83
CA GLY A 70 15.45 7.86 -46.48
C GLY A 70 15.10 9.34 -46.36
N ARG A 71 13.80 9.69 -46.37
CA ARG A 71 13.37 11.09 -46.24
C ARG A 71 13.32 11.49 -44.77
N VAL A 72 13.98 12.59 -44.45
CA VAL A 72 13.98 13.21 -43.11
C VAL A 72 12.74 14.09 -42.95
N MET A 73 12.04 13.97 -41.83
CA MET A 73 10.84 14.75 -41.50
C MET A 73 10.66 14.88 -39.99
N ARG A 74 9.65 15.65 -39.55
CA ARG A 74 9.23 15.72 -38.15
C ARG A 74 8.17 14.67 -37.85
N LEU A 75 8.24 14.05 -36.67
CA LEU A 75 7.26 13.06 -36.23
C LEU A 75 5.84 13.65 -36.20
N HIS A 76 5.69 14.92 -35.81
CA HIS A 76 4.41 15.62 -35.81
C HIS A 76 3.74 15.74 -37.19
N GLU A 77 4.50 15.71 -38.28
CA GLU A 77 3.92 15.66 -39.63
C GLU A 77 3.12 14.37 -39.87
N LEU A 78 3.45 13.30 -39.15
CA LEU A 78 2.77 12.01 -39.22
C LEU A 78 1.67 11.85 -38.16
N LEU A 79 1.67 12.67 -37.10
CA LEU A 79 0.69 12.63 -36.01
C LEU A 79 -0.46 13.62 -36.18
N GLY A 80 -0.26 14.72 -36.92
CA GLY A 80 -1.20 15.85 -37.00
C GLY A 80 -1.96 15.99 -38.32
N ASP A 81 -2.04 14.95 -39.16
CA ASP A 81 -2.69 15.02 -40.48
C ASP A 81 -4.17 14.58 -40.47
N GLY A 82 -4.83 14.65 -39.31
CA GLY A 82 -6.25 14.34 -39.14
C GLY A 82 -6.56 12.86 -38.88
N LYS A 83 -5.53 12.02 -38.67
CA LYS A 83 -5.64 10.59 -38.41
C LYS A 83 -5.38 10.25 -36.94
N MET A 84 -6.05 9.21 -36.44
CA MET A 84 -5.61 8.50 -35.24
C MET A 84 -4.30 7.78 -35.53
N VAL A 85 -3.35 7.82 -34.60
CA VAL A 85 -2.06 7.15 -34.74
C VAL A 85 -1.83 6.11 -33.64
N LEU A 86 -1.42 4.92 -34.04
CA LEU A 86 -0.86 3.90 -33.15
C LEU A 86 0.66 3.87 -33.32
N LEU A 87 1.40 4.38 -32.33
CA LEU A 87 2.85 4.47 -32.36
C LEU A 87 3.46 3.37 -31.47
N SER A 88 4.33 2.54 -32.05
CA SER A 88 5.11 1.51 -31.37
C SER A 88 6.60 1.76 -31.55
N PHE A 89 7.38 1.49 -30.51
CA PHE A 89 8.84 1.50 -30.56
C PHE A 89 9.36 0.07 -30.67
N ILE A 90 10.22 -0.19 -31.66
CA ILE A 90 10.76 -1.52 -31.93
C ILE A 90 12.25 -1.48 -32.24
N TYR A 91 12.87 -2.64 -32.45
CA TYR A 91 14.10 -2.74 -33.23
C TYR A 91 14.15 -4.10 -33.94
N SER A 92 14.79 -4.15 -35.10
CA SER A 92 14.66 -5.29 -36.01
C SER A 92 15.28 -6.59 -35.48
N THR A 93 16.26 -6.49 -34.58
CA THR A 93 17.00 -7.62 -34.00
C THR A 93 16.47 -8.07 -32.64
N CYS A 94 15.32 -7.54 -32.20
CA CYS A 94 14.69 -7.92 -30.94
C CYS A 94 14.32 -9.41 -30.93
N ASN A 95 14.82 -10.12 -29.93
CA ASN A 95 14.53 -11.54 -29.69
C ASN A 95 13.62 -11.78 -28.49
N ASP A 96 13.20 -10.74 -27.77
CA ASP A 96 12.21 -10.86 -26.70
C ASP A 96 10.83 -11.09 -27.32
N ILE A 97 10.30 -12.31 -27.19
CA ILE A 97 9.01 -12.70 -27.77
C ILE A 97 7.83 -11.89 -27.21
N ASN A 98 7.96 -11.35 -25.99
CA ASN A 98 6.97 -10.49 -25.35
C ASN A 98 7.17 -9.00 -25.70
N GLY A 99 8.26 -8.67 -26.40
CA GLY A 99 8.62 -7.33 -26.85
C GLY A 99 8.20 -7.08 -28.31
N CYS A 100 9.17 -6.75 -29.17
CA CYS A 100 8.89 -6.31 -30.54
C CYS A 100 8.09 -7.32 -31.40
N PRO A 101 8.35 -8.65 -31.35
CA PRO A 101 7.53 -9.65 -32.03
C PRO A 101 6.05 -9.58 -31.65
N LEU A 102 5.72 -9.40 -30.37
CA LEU A 102 4.34 -9.25 -29.90
C LEU A 102 3.71 -7.95 -30.40
N ALA A 103 4.41 -6.81 -30.26
CA ALA A 103 3.92 -5.54 -30.77
C ALA A 103 3.61 -5.59 -32.27
N THR A 104 4.54 -6.15 -33.05
CA THR A 104 4.38 -6.32 -34.49
C THR A 104 3.22 -7.26 -34.82
N ALA A 105 3.05 -8.36 -34.09
CA ALA A 105 1.92 -9.29 -34.29
C ALA A 105 0.57 -8.62 -34.01
N VAL A 106 0.46 -7.83 -32.93
CA VAL A 106 -0.77 -7.11 -32.60
C VAL A 106 -1.07 -6.01 -33.61
N MET A 107 -0.07 -5.21 -33.99
CA MET A 107 -0.23 -4.18 -35.03
C MET A 107 -0.67 -4.78 -36.36
N TYR A 108 -0.15 -5.95 -36.73
CA TYR A 108 -0.64 -6.69 -37.90
C TYR A 108 -2.10 -7.13 -37.74
N SER A 109 -2.49 -7.65 -36.57
CA SER A 109 -3.89 -8.01 -36.30
C SER A 109 -4.84 -6.80 -36.38
N VAL A 110 -4.42 -5.64 -35.85
CA VAL A 110 -5.15 -4.36 -36.00
C VAL A 110 -5.28 -4.00 -37.48
N GLN A 111 -4.21 -4.10 -38.27
CA GLN A 111 -4.25 -3.87 -39.72
C GLN A 111 -5.28 -4.76 -40.43
N GLN A 112 -5.30 -6.06 -40.11
CA GLN A 112 -6.22 -7.01 -40.71
C GLN A 112 -7.68 -6.68 -40.37
N LYS A 113 -7.96 -6.31 -39.11
CA LYS A 113 -9.30 -5.91 -38.66
C LYS A 113 -9.75 -4.57 -39.24
N LEU A 114 -8.82 -3.64 -39.49
CA LEU A 114 -9.11 -2.36 -40.14
C LEU A 114 -9.39 -2.52 -41.64
N ARG A 115 -8.83 -3.53 -42.31
CA ARG A 115 -9.07 -3.78 -43.75
C ARG A 115 -10.56 -3.88 -44.09
N ASP A 116 -11.33 -4.48 -43.20
CA ASP A 116 -12.77 -4.71 -43.38
C ASP A 116 -13.64 -3.53 -42.87
N ARG A 117 -13.02 -2.40 -42.49
CA ARG A 117 -13.66 -1.18 -41.96
C ARG A 117 -13.13 0.10 -42.65
N PRO A 118 -13.54 0.39 -43.90
CA PRO A 118 -12.96 1.48 -44.70
C PRO A 118 -13.06 2.86 -44.04
N GLU A 119 -14.11 3.12 -43.25
CA GLU A 119 -14.34 4.36 -42.52
C GLU A 119 -13.32 4.64 -41.39
N LEU A 120 -12.77 3.59 -40.77
CA LEU A 120 -11.70 3.71 -39.78
C LEU A 120 -10.32 3.58 -40.43
N ARG A 121 -10.19 2.70 -41.43
CA ARG A 121 -8.93 2.46 -42.16
C ARG A 121 -8.33 3.74 -42.71
N ASP A 122 -9.16 4.60 -43.31
CA ASP A 122 -8.67 5.84 -43.94
C ASP A 122 -8.31 6.92 -42.90
N ARG A 123 -8.80 6.78 -41.66
CA ARG A 123 -8.56 7.67 -40.51
C ARG A 123 -7.56 7.14 -39.49
N PHE A 124 -6.94 5.99 -39.74
CA PHE A 124 -6.01 5.35 -38.81
C PHE A 124 -4.64 5.14 -39.46
N ARG A 125 -3.58 5.45 -38.73
CA ARG A 125 -2.18 5.23 -39.14
C ARG A 125 -1.45 4.47 -38.06
N MET A 126 -0.53 3.60 -38.48
CA MET A 126 0.35 2.89 -37.58
C MET A 126 1.80 3.30 -37.85
N LEU A 127 2.57 3.53 -36.79
CA LEU A 127 3.97 3.90 -36.85
C LEU A 127 4.79 2.91 -36.03
N SER A 128 5.82 2.33 -36.62
CA SER A 128 6.83 1.55 -35.92
C SER A 128 8.16 2.30 -36.01
N LEU A 129 8.59 2.91 -34.91
CA LEU A 129 9.82 3.68 -34.83
C LEU A 129 10.93 2.85 -34.19
N SER A 130 12.04 2.69 -34.90
CA SER A 130 13.19 1.99 -34.35
C SER A 130 13.85 2.79 -33.23
N PHE A 131 14.25 2.11 -32.15
CA PHE A 131 15.14 2.68 -31.16
C PHE A 131 16.63 2.30 -31.32
N ASP A 132 17.01 1.55 -32.36
CA ASP A 132 18.41 1.25 -32.69
C ASP A 132 18.80 1.78 -34.08
N PRO A 133 18.90 3.11 -34.26
CA PRO A 133 19.22 3.72 -35.55
C PRO A 133 20.62 3.37 -36.07
N THR A 134 21.46 2.75 -35.24
CA THR A 134 22.79 2.26 -35.64
C THR A 134 22.68 1.06 -36.58
N TYR A 135 21.74 0.15 -36.30
CA TYR A 135 21.53 -1.08 -37.05
C TYR A 135 20.28 -1.01 -37.93
N ASP A 136 19.22 -0.34 -37.46
CA ASP A 136 17.95 -0.18 -38.15
C ASP A 136 17.98 1.04 -39.06
N THR A 137 18.80 0.95 -40.11
CA THR A 137 18.86 1.96 -41.17
C THR A 137 17.52 2.03 -41.94
N PRO A 138 17.25 3.10 -42.71
CA PRO A 138 16.05 3.18 -43.54
C PRO A 138 15.86 1.96 -44.46
N GLU A 139 16.95 1.39 -44.97
CA GLU A 139 16.92 0.17 -45.77
C GLU A 139 16.47 -1.06 -44.97
N VAL A 140 16.98 -1.22 -43.75
CA VAL A 140 16.60 -2.31 -42.83
C VAL A 140 15.14 -2.17 -42.41
N MET A 141 14.70 -0.97 -42.06
CA MET A 141 13.30 -0.71 -41.71
C MET A 141 12.35 -0.92 -42.90
N ARG A 142 12.78 -0.59 -44.12
CA ARG A 142 12.04 -0.92 -45.34
C ARG A 142 11.90 -2.44 -45.50
N LEU A 143 13.02 -3.18 -45.37
CA LEU A 143 13.01 -4.64 -45.48
C LEU A 143 12.13 -5.28 -44.41
N TYR A 144 12.25 -4.86 -43.15
CA TYR A 144 11.38 -5.31 -42.05
C TYR A 144 9.89 -5.08 -42.37
N GLY A 145 9.57 -3.91 -42.94
CA GLY A 145 8.20 -3.55 -43.32
C GLY A 145 7.61 -4.32 -44.50
N THR A 146 8.43 -4.83 -45.43
CA THR A 146 7.93 -5.55 -46.63
C THR A 146 7.04 -6.75 -46.30
N GLY A 147 7.27 -7.40 -45.15
CA GLY A 147 6.47 -8.53 -44.67
C GLY A 147 5.05 -8.18 -44.23
N PHE A 148 4.72 -6.89 -44.09
CA PHE A 148 3.44 -6.38 -43.56
C PHE A 148 2.70 -5.46 -44.55
N GLU A 149 3.11 -5.47 -45.82
CA GLU A 149 2.46 -4.71 -46.88
C GLU A 149 1.06 -5.28 -47.23
N GLY A 150 0.10 -4.41 -47.56
CA GLY A 150 -1.16 -4.82 -48.20
C GLY A 150 -2.48 -4.64 -47.43
N GLY A 151 -2.55 -3.84 -46.35
CA GLY A 151 -3.79 -3.69 -45.57
C GLY A 151 -4.12 -2.32 -44.95
N GLY A 152 -3.20 -1.35 -44.93
CA GLY A 152 -3.44 -0.03 -44.28
C GLY A 152 -2.21 0.90 -44.29
N ASP A 153 -2.31 2.06 -43.63
CA ASP A 153 -1.23 3.07 -43.54
C ASP A 153 -0.27 2.74 -42.38
N TRP A 154 0.62 1.75 -42.56
CA TRP A 154 1.67 1.40 -41.60
C TRP A 154 3.03 1.88 -42.09
N ARG A 155 3.70 2.74 -41.33
CA ARG A 155 5.02 3.29 -41.62
C ARG A 155 6.08 2.77 -40.66
N PHE A 156 7.25 2.49 -41.20
CA PHE A 156 8.43 2.09 -40.45
C PHE A 156 9.45 3.23 -40.50
N LEU A 157 9.91 3.64 -39.33
CA LEU A 157 10.71 4.85 -39.12
C LEU A 157 11.99 4.50 -38.35
N THR A 158 13.01 5.33 -38.51
CA THR A 158 14.23 5.33 -37.69
C THR A 158 14.65 6.79 -37.44
N THR A 159 15.82 7.03 -36.88
CA THR A 159 16.42 8.37 -36.79
C THR A 159 17.80 8.39 -37.41
N ALA A 160 18.38 9.60 -37.58
CA ALA A 160 19.72 9.73 -38.15
C ALA A 160 20.83 9.20 -37.23
N SER A 161 20.59 9.16 -35.93
CA SER A 161 21.55 8.72 -34.90
C SER A 161 20.85 8.47 -33.55
N PRO A 162 21.50 7.75 -32.62
CA PRO A 162 21.01 7.62 -31.24
C PRO A 162 20.75 8.98 -30.56
N ASP A 163 21.61 9.98 -30.79
CA ASP A 163 21.43 11.32 -30.23
C ASP A 163 20.18 12.03 -30.77
N ALA A 164 19.81 11.79 -32.02
CA ALA A 164 18.59 12.33 -32.61
C ALA A 164 17.33 11.60 -32.09
N LEU A 165 17.49 10.35 -31.65
CA LEU A 165 16.43 9.51 -31.10
C LEU A 165 16.18 9.79 -29.61
N GLN A 166 17.23 10.03 -28.83
CA GLN A 166 17.13 10.14 -27.37
C GLN A 166 16.08 11.15 -26.91
N PRO A 167 15.94 12.36 -27.51
CA PRO A 167 14.88 13.29 -27.11
C PRO A 167 13.47 12.76 -27.37
N ILE A 168 13.28 11.95 -28.43
CA ILE A 168 12.00 11.29 -28.71
C ILE A 168 11.74 10.24 -27.63
N LEU A 169 12.72 9.40 -27.33
CA LEU A 169 12.60 8.38 -26.30
C LEU A 169 12.30 8.99 -24.92
N ASP A 170 13.03 10.02 -24.52
CA ASP A 170 12.83 10.72 -23.25
C ASP A 170 11.42 11.31 -23.15
N ALA A 171 10.94 11.92 -24.24
CA ALA A 171 9.63 12.58 -24.27
C ALA A 171 8.45 11.58 -24.29
N TYR A 172 8.62 10.40 -24.88
CA TYR A 172 7.66 9.30 -24.79
C TYR A 172 7.90 8.38 -23.57
N GLY A 173 8.87 8.70 -22.70
CA GLY A 173 9.21 7.91 -21.52
C GLY A 173 9.70 6.48 -21.85
N GLN A 174 10.37 6.31 -22.98
CA GLN A 174 10.92 5.05 -23.47
C GLN A 174 12.39 4.90 -23.06
N SER A 175 12.63 4.42 -21.84
CA SER A 175 13.99 4.09 -21.41
C SER A 175 14.48 2.84 -22.12
N VAL A 176 15.49 3.02 -22.96
CA VAL A 176 16.17 1.95 -23.70
C VAL A 176 17.57 1.81 -23.12
N ILE A 177 17.86 0.67 -22.47
CA ILE A 177 19.18 0.38 -21.90
C ILE A 177 19.82 -0.68 -22.78
N ARG A 178 20.99 -0.39 -23.34
CA ARG A 178 21.76 -1.40 -24.05
C ARG A 178 22.37 -2.37 -23.03
N ASP A 179 22.13 -3.66 -23.22
CA ASP A 179 22.66 -4.67 -22.31
C ASP A 179 24.19 -4.67 -22.37
N ILE A 180 24.84 -5.09 -21.29
CA ILE A 180 26.29 -5.20 -21.20
C ILE A 180 26.68 -6.61 -20.75
N ASP A 181 27.76 -7.15 -21.30
CA ASP A 181 28.31 -8.42 -20.84
C ASP A 181 29.02 -8.26 -19.48
N GLU A 182 29.46 -9.39 -18.90
CA GLU A 182 30.18 -9.43 -17.62
C GLU A 182 31.49 -8.62 -17.62
N GLN A 183 32.00 -8.26 -18.80
CA GLN A 183 33.20 -7.44 -18.99
C GLN A 183 32.87 -5.96 -19.25
N GLY A 184 31.58 -5.58 -19.17
CA GLY A 184 31.09 -4.22 -19.36
C GLY A 184 31.03 -3.77 -20.82
N LYS A 185 31.12 -4.69 -21.79
CA LYS A 185 31.01 -4.37 -23.21
C LYS A 185 29.54 -4.44 -23.64
N ALA A 186 29.10 -3.42 -24.36
CA ALA A 186 27.73 -3.29 -24.83
C ALA A 186 27.36 -4.41 -25.83
N LEU A 187 26.28 -5.12 -25.53
CA LEU A 187 25.67 -6.16 -26.34
C LEU A 187 24.73 -5.54 -27.39
N PRO A 188 24.34 -6.31 -28.44
CA PRO A 188 23.37 -5.86 -29.44
C PRO A 188 21.91 -5.82 -28.94
N SER A 189 21.62 -6.41 -27.79
CA SER A 189 20.28 -6.44 -27.19
C SER A 189 20.04 -5.22 -26.30
N PHE A 190 18.76 -4.87 -26.17
CA PHE A 190 18.33 -3.76 -25.33
C PHE A 190 17.26 -4.24 -24.36
N THR A 191 17.40 -3.84 -23.10
CA THR A 191 16.34 -3.91 -22.12
C THR A 191 15.50 -2.63 -22.22
N HIS A 192 14.24 -2.78 -22.60
CA HIS A 192 13.28 -1.67 -22.65
C HIS A 192 11.88 -2.19 -22.30
N ILE A 193 10.98 -1.27 -21.92
CA ILE A 193 9.60 -1.62 -21.64
C ILE A 193 8.80 -1.46 -22.93
N LEU A 194 8.08 -2.50 -23.36
CA LEU A 194 7.15 -2.38 -24.48
C LEU A 194 6.02 -1.41 -24.11
N ARG A 195 5.84 -0.36 -24.90
CA ARG A 195 4.64 0.46 -24.86
C ARG A 195 4.22 0.84 -26.28
N VAL A 196 2.91 0.80 -26.51
CA VAL A 196 2.30 1.27 -27.76
C VAL A 196 1.34 2.40 -27.41
N PHE A 197 1.43 3.52 -28.12
CA PHE A 197 0.69 4.74 -27.81
C PHE A 197 -0.46 4.92 -28.80
N LEU A 198 -1.66 5.20 -28.30
CA LEU A 198 -2.77 5.68 -29.11
C LEU A 198 -2.82 7.21 -29.05
N ILE A 199 -2.71 7.86 -30.19
CA ILE A 199 -2.61 9.32 -30.32
C ILE A 199 -3.76 9.82 -31.19
N ASP A 200 -4.46 10.87 -30.74
CA ASP A 200 -5.57 11.48 -31.46
C ASP A 200 -5.14 12.50 -32.53
N PRO A 201 -6.04 12.93 -33.43
CA PRO A 201 -5.73 13.91 -34.47
C PRO A 201 -5.23 15.26 -33.94
N GLU A 202 -5.55 15.60 -32.69
CA GLU A 202 -5.07 16.77 -31.98
C GLU A 202 -3.68 16.57 -31.35
N ARG A 203 -3.02 15.44 -31.63
CA ARG A 203 -1.71 15.01 -31.10
C ARG A 203 -1.74 14.77 -29.59
N ARG A 204 -2.86 14.37 -29.02
CA ARG A 204 -2.96 13.99 -27.61
C ARG A 204 -2.87 12.49 -27.45
N ILE A 205 -2.05 12.03 -26.52
CA ILE A 205 -1.96 10.63 -26.15
C ILE A 205 -3.25 10.28 -25.40
N ARG A 206 -4.00 9.31 -25.90
CA ARG A 206 -5.29 8.88 -25.33
C ARG A 206 -5.21 7.58 -24.57
N ASN A 207 -4.24 6.74 -24.92
CA ASN A 207 -3.95 5.52 -24.18
C ASN A 207 -2.49 5.05 -24.42
N ILE A 208 -1.97 4.24 -23.51
CA ILE A 208 -0.66 3.59 -23.59
C ILE A 208 -0.84 2.12 -23.23
N TYR A 209 -0.62 1.23 -24.19
CA TYR A 209 -0.79 -0.22 -24.00
C TYR A 209 0.51 -0.86 -23.54
N SER A 210 0.46 -1.67 -22.47
CA SER A 210 1.53 -2.58 -22.04
C SER A 210 1.39 -3.95 -22.69
N VAL A 211 2.36 -4.84 -22.45
CA VAL A 211 2.36 -6.24 -22.93
C VAL A 211 1.02 -6.92 -22.67
N SER A 212 0.43 -6.79 -21.48
CA SER A 212 -0.84 -7.46 -21.12
C SER A 212 -2.12 -6.76 -21.54
N PHE A 213 -2.04 -5.53 -22.05
CA PHE A 213 -3.19 -4.77 -22.57
C PHE A 213 -3.09 -4.45 -24.06
N LEU A 214 -2.12 -5.05 -24.76
CA LEU A 214 -1.92 -4.89 -26.19
C LEU A 214 -2.90 -5.78 -26.99
N ASN A 215 -4.20 -5.55 -26.80
CA ASN A 215 -5.26 -6.31 -27.46
C ASN A 215 -5.77 -5.56 -28.72
N PRO A 216 -5.82 -6.21 -29.90
CA PRO A 216 -6.26 -5.58 -31.15
C PRO A 216 -7.69 -4.99 -31.11
N ASP A 217 -8.64 -5.66 -30.45
CA ASP A 217 -10.03 -5.22 -30.38
C ASP A 217 -10.21 -4.04 -29.42
N LEU A 218 -9.46 -4.03 -28.31
CA LEU A 218 -9.42 -2.89 -27.39
C LEU A 218 -8.88 -1.64 -28.09
N ILE A 219 -7.77 -1.77 -28.83
CA ILE A 219 -7.15 -0.66 -29.57
C ILE A 219 -8.15 -0.03 -30.55
N ILE A 220 -8.92 -0.85 -31.26
CA ILE A 220 -9.93 -0.37 -32.20
C ILE A 220 -11.09 0.32 -31.47
N ASN A 221 -11.56 -0.22 -30.35
CA ASN A 221 -12.64 0.38 -29.57
C ASN A 221 -12.23 1.71 -28.94
N ASP A 222 -10.99 1.80 -28.45
CA ASP A 222 -10.39 3.03 -27.93
C ASP A 222 -10.32 4.10 -29.02
N ALA A 223 -9.87 3.73 -30.22
CA ALA A 223 -9.81 4.65 -31.35
C ALA A 223 -11.19 5.21 -31.73
N ILE A 224 -12.23 4.38 -31.75
CA ILE A 224 -13.61 4.82 -32.04
C ILE A 224 -14.10 5.74 -30.93
N THR A 225 -13.85 5.39 -29.67
CA THR A 225 -14.25 6.17 -28.49
C THR A 225 -13.60 7.55 -28.46
N ALA A 226 -12.30 7.64 -28.74
CA ALA A 226 -11.58 8.91 -28.86
C ALA A 226 -12.22 9.81 -29.93
N LEU A 227 -12.53 9.24 -31.11
CA LEU A 227 -13.12 9.98 -32.22
C LEU A 227 -14.56 10.48 -31.95
N GLN A 228 -15.27 9.90 -30.97
CA GLN A 228 -16.61 10.34 -30.55
C GLN A 228 -16.56 11.46 -29.49
N THR A 229 -15.51 11.48 -28.64
CA THR A 229 -15.44 12.36 -27.46
C THR A 229 -14.96 13.79 -27.78
N VAL A 230 -14.22 13.98 -28.87
CA VAL A 230 -13.71 15.30 -29.33
C VAL A 230 -14.85 16.26 -29.74
N ALA A 231 -16.09 15.77 -29.85
CA ALA A 231 -17.25 16.58 -30.24
C ALA A 231 -17.91 17.42 -29.12
N SER A 232 -17.52 17.29 -27.83
CA SER A 232 -18.19 17.99 -26.73
C SER A 232 -17.26 18.40 -25.58
N GLY A 233 -16.76 19.64 -25.60
CA GLY A 233 -15.93 20.20 -24.52
C GLY A 233 -16.63 21.30 -23.71
N GLU A 234 -16.52 21.26 -22.37
CA GLU A 234 -16.67 22.41 -21.48
C GLU A 234 -16.02 22.17 -20.09
N ARG A 235 -15.32 23.19 -19.57
CA ARG A 235 -14.64 23.25 -18.25
C ARG A 235 -15.54 23.96 -17.21
N ARG A 236 -15.43 23.63 -15.92
CA ARG A 236 -15.96 24.47 -14.82
C ARG A 236 -14.98 24.66 -13.65
N ALA A 237 -15.08 25.87 -13.08
CA ALA A 237 -14.29 26.43 -11.99
C ALA A 237 -14.99 26.26 -10.61
N SER A 238 -14.22 26.65 -9.59
CA SER A 238 -14.32 26.48 -8.14
C SER A 238 -15.58 26.98 -7.41
N ASP A 239 -15.72 26.41 -6.21
CA ASP A 239 -16.34 26.95 -4.99
C ASP A 239 -17.81 26.57 -4.73
N GLU A 240 -18.04 25.28 -4.42
CA GLU A 240 -19.26 24.82 -3.70
C GLU A 240 -19.14 23.41 -3.07
N SER A 241 -17.96 22.97 -2.62
CA SER A 241 -17.78 21.60 -2.08
C SER A 241 -17.79 21.52 -0.55
N LEU A 242 -18.86 21.97 0.10
CA LEU A 242 -19.21 21.52 1.46
C LEU A 242 -20.72 21.33 1.57
N LYS A 243 -21.25 20.42 0.74
CA LYS A 243 -22.55 19.74 0.90
C LYS A 243 -22.65 18.59 -0.11
N ALA A 244 -21.99 17.48 0.18
CA ALA A 244 -22.31 16.19 -0.44
C ALA A 244 -22.53 15.16 0.68
N PRO A 245 -23.75 14.65 0.89
CA PRO A 245 -24.03 13.63 1.92
C PRO A 245 -23.43 12.23 1.63
N LEU A 246 -22.43 12.09 0.75
CA LEU A 246 -22.04 10.79 0.17
C LEU A 246 -20.54 10.60 -0.09
N LEU A 247 -19.66 11.36 0.55
CA LEU A 247 -18.20 11.17 0.41
C LEU A 247 -17.70 10.32 1.59
N SER A 248 -17.09 9.17 1.28
CA SER A 248 -16.44 8.15 2.15
C SER A 248 -16.69 8.22 3.66
N THR A 249 -17.39 7.22 4.21
CA THR A 249 -17.52 7.03 5.66
C THR A 249 -16.44 6.08 6.18
N ALA A 250 -16.09 6.18 7.47
CA ALA A 250 -15.40 5.09 8.15
C ALA A 250 -16.10 3.75 7.86
N GLY A 251 -15.31 2.72 7.61
CA GLY A 251 -15.75 1.37 7.34
C GLY A 251 -16.34 0.71 8.57
N ASP A 252 -16.33 -0.61 8.55
CA ASP A 252 -16.90 -1.40 9.63
C ASP A 252 -16.13 -1.31 10.95
N ASN A 253 -16.82 -1.65 12.02
CA ASN A 253 -16.18 -2.18 13.22
C ASN A 253 -16.92 -3.49 13.51
N LYS A 254 -16.17 -4.56 13.81
CA LYS A 254 -16.71 -5.87 14.13
C LYS A 254 -17.51 -5.93 15.44
N ASP A 255 -17.63 -4.83 16.17
CA ASP A 255 -18.58 -4.69 17.26
C ASP A 255 -20.00 -5.00 16.74
N GLY A 256 -20.61 -6.08 17.25
CA GLY A 256 -21.94 -6.52 16.81
C GLY A 256 -21.94 -7.36 15.52
N TYR A 257 -20.78 -7.75 14.98
CA TYR A 257 -20.68 -8.63 13.79
C TYR A 257 -21.32 -10.02 14.00
N GLY A 258 -21.49 -10.42 15.26
CA GLY A 258 -22.23 -11.63 15.64
C GLY A 258 -23.76 -11.50 15.60
N ASP A 259 -24.30 -10.31 15.28
CA ASP A 259 -25.73 -10.06 15.18
C ASP A 259 -26.20 -10.27 13.73
N GLU A 260 -27.34 -10.96 13.54
CA GLU A 260 -27.95 -11.15 12.21
C GLU A 260 -28.35 -9.83 11.55
N SER A 261 -28.54 -8.77 12.34
CA SER A 261 -28.85 -7.42 11.86
C SER A 261 -27.62 -6.61 11.43
N TYR A 262 -26.41 -7.17 11.56
CA TYR A 262 -25.19 -6.49 11.16
C TYR A 262 -25.18 -6.24 9.65
N ALA A 263 -25.06 -4.96 9.27
CA ALA A 263 -24.90 -4.53 7.89
C ALA A 263 -23.51 -3.92 7.70
N THR A 264 -22.73 -4.50 6.80
CA THR A 264 -21.42 -3.97 6.43
C THR A 264 -21.57 -2.59 5.78
N ARG A 265 -20.80 -1.64 6.29
CA ARG A 265 -20.47 -0.31 5.75
C ARG A 265 -19.17 -0.35 4.93
N SER A 266 -18.48 -1.48 4.89
CA SER A 266 -17.29 -1.66 4.06
C SER A 266 -17.66 -1.53 2.59
N LYS A 267 -16.88 -0.74 1.85
CA LYS A 267 -17.08 -0.53 0.40
C LYS A 267 -16.04 -1.33 -0.37
N GLU A 268 -16.48 -2.00 -1.44
CA GLU A 268 -15.59 -2.59 -2.44
C GLU A 268 -14.55 -1.55 -2.89
N LEU A 269 -13.30 -1.98 -3.12
CA LEU A 269 -12.18 -1.09 -3.47
C LEU A 269 -12.53 -0.19 -4.67
N LEU A 270 -13.23 -0.72 -5.67
CA LEU A 270 -13.65 -0.02 -6.89
C LEU A 270 -14.77 1.02 -6.67
N ARG A 271 -15.45 0.98 -5.51
CA ARG A 271 -16.50 1.93 -5.12
C ARG A 271 -16.02 2.99 -4.14
N ARG A 272 -14.73 2.97 -3.77
CA ARG A 272 -14.13 3.99 -2.92
C ARG A 272 -13.92 5.25 -3.76
N THR A 273 -14.54 6.33 -3.35
CA THR A 273 -14.35 7.66 -3.93
C THR A 273 -13.87 8.59 -2.84
N GLY A 274 -12.76 9.27 -3.09
CA GLY A 274 -12.17 10.26 -2.21
C GLY A 274 -12.23 11.66 -2.82
N THR A 275 -12.04 12.67 -1.99
CA THR A 275 -11.79 14.05 -2.43
C THR A 275 -10.65 14.56 -1.58
N GLU A 276 -9.62 15.10 -2.22
CA GLU A 276 -8.50 15.70 -1.52
C GLU A 276 -9.02 16.78 -0.57
N ALA A 277 -8.62 16.69 0.70
CA ALA A 277 -9.03 17.64 1.72
C ALA A 277 -7.82 18.45 2.15
N ASP A 278 -8.05 19.72 2.49
CA ASP A 278 -7.01 20.53 3.09
C ASP A 278 -6.81 20.17 4.57
N LEU A 279 -6.07 19.09 4.82
CA LEU A 279 -5.78 18.62 6.18
C LEU A 279 -4.87 19.58 6.97
N MET A 280 -4.20 20.53 6.30
CA MET A 280 -3.41 21.56 6.98
C MET A 280 -4.28 22.42 7.90
N HIS A 281 -5.56 22.60 7.54
CA HIS A 281 -6.53 23.29 8.37
C HIS A 281 -6.63 22.72 9.79
N PHE A 282 -6.58 21.38 9.95
CA PHE A 282 -6.64 20.73 11.27
C PHE A 282 -5.35 20.85 12.07
N VAL A 283 -4.24 21.24 11.44
CA VAL A 283 -2.98 21.53 12.12
C VAL A 283 -2.95 22.97 12.61
N GLU A 284 -3.38 23.90 11.76
CA GLU A 284 -3.43 25.34 12.08
C GLU A 284 -4.52 25.67 13.11
N ALA A 285 -5.65 24.98 13.02
CA ALA A 285 -6.77 25.10 13.95
C ALA A 285 -7.23 23.69 14.37
N PRO A 286 -6.56 23.07 15.37
CA PRO A 286 -6.93 21.76 15.85
C PRO A 286 -8.41 21.68 16.26
N PRO A 287 -9.12 20.60 15.90
CA PRO A 287 -10.51 20.42 16.30
C PRO A 287 -10.64 20.38 17.83
N LEU A 288 -11.84 20.74 18.31
CA LEU A 288 -12.15 20.82 19.73
C LEU A 288 -11.74 19.54 20.48
N GLY A 289 -11.08 19.72 21.62
CA GLY A 289 -10.62 18.63 22.49
C GLY A 289 -9.18 18.18 22.27
N LEU A 290 -8.47 18.80 21.32
CA LEU A 290 -7.02 18.62 21.10
C LEU A 290 -6.24 19.90 21.36
N PRO A 291 -4.97 19.80 21.81
CA PRO A 291 -4.08 20.94 21.91
C PRO A 291 -3.53 21.33 20.53
N ALA A 292 -2.72 22.41 20.50
CA ALA A 292 -1.89 22.72 19.34
C ALA A 292 -1.03 21.50 18.93
N VAL A 293 -0.98 21.21 17.63
CA VAL A 293 -0.13 20.13 17.10
C VAL A 293 1.34 20.46 17.35
N PRO A 294 2.12 19.56 17.99
CA PRO A 294 3.56 19.75 18.12
C PRO A 294 4.25 19.65 16.75
N ILE A 295 4.90 20.73 16.34
CA ILE A 295 5.66 20.81 15.07
C ILE A 295 7.14 21.01 15.38
N PRO A 296 8.03 20.07 14.99
CA PRO A 296 9.46 20.24 15.13
C PRO A 296 9.98 21.42 14.29
N ALA A 297 10.90 22.19 14.85
CA ALA A 297 11.46 23.37 14.17
C ALA A 297 12.25 23.02 12.90
N ASP A 298 12.86 21.85 12.87
CA ASP A 298 13.63 21.30 11.74
C ASP A 298 12.74 20.63 10.67
N ASN A 299 11.45 20.41 10.97
CA ASN A 299 10.48 19.87 10.03
C ASN A 299 9.12 20.59 10.09
N ALA A 300 9.13 21.89 9.76
CA ALA A 300 7.89 22.64 9.56
C ALA A 300 7.00 21.98 8.49
N ILE A 301 5.70 21.94 8.74
CA ILE A 301 4.71 21.32 7.85
C ILE A 301 4.38 22.30 6.72
N THR A 302 4.37 21.81 5.48
CA THR A 302 3.96 22.56 4.28
C THR A 302 3.05 21.67 3.41
N HIS A 303 2.21 22.27 2.56
CA HIS A 303 1.36 21.49 1.65
C HIS A 303 2.18 20.55 0.75
N ASP A 304 3.34 20.97 0.26
CA ASP A 304 4.21 20.13 -0.57
C ASP A 304 4.76 18.92 0.20
N LYS A 305 5.15 19.10 1.47
CA LYS A 305 5.59 17.98 2.33
C LYS A 305 4.44 17.04 2.67
N ILE A 306 3.24 17.57 2.91
CA ILE A 306 2.03 16.78 3.16
C ILE A 306 1.70 15.95 1.92
N ALA A 307 1.67 16.56 0.74
CA ALA A 307 1.37 15.87 -0.52
C ALA A 307 2.41 14.79 -0.84
N LEU A 308 3.70 15.09 -0.66
CA LEU A 308 4.78 14.11 -0.83
C LEU A 308 4.67 12.96 0.18
N GLY A 309 4.42 13.28 1.46
CA GLY A 309 4.21 12.30 2.52
C GLY A 309 3.01 11.41 2.28
N ARG A 310 1.88 11.99 1.84
CA ARG A 310 0.67 11.27 1.44
C ARG A 310 1.00 10.32 0.31
N LYS A 311 1.66 10.79 -0.76
CA LYS A 311 2.08 9.94 -1.87
C LYS A 311 2.93 8.75 -1.40
N LEU A 312 3.94 8.99 -0.56
CA LEU A 312 4.80 7.93 0.00
C LEU A 312 4.00 6.93 0.85
N PHE A 313 3.07 7.41 1.69
CA PHE A 313 2.30 6.56 2.61
C PHE A 313 1.44 5.51 1.89
N PHE A 314 0.94 5.83 0.69
CA PHE A 314 0.11 4.94 -0.12
C PHE A 314 0.87 4.22 -1.26
N ASP A 315 2.16 4.47 -1.44
CA ASP A 315 2.94 3.88 -2.54
C ASP A 315 3.47 2.48 -2.19
N ARG A 316 2.89 1.46 -2.82
CA ARG A 316 3.21 0.05 -2.58
C ARG A 316 4.62 -0.33 -3.04
N ARG A 317 5.16 0.44 -4.00
CA ARG A 317 6.54 0.28 -4.51
C ARG A 317 7.59 0.55 -3.44
N LEU A 318 7.21 1.12 -2.29
CA LEU A 318 8.16 1.30 -1.20
C LEU A 318 8.55 0.00 -0.49
N SER A 319 7.80 -1.11 -0.63
CA SER A 319 8.24 -2.41 -0.10
C SER A 319 9.22 -3.12 -1.04
N LEU A 320 9.93 -4.14 -0.53
CA LEU A 320 10.93 -4.90 -1.25
C LEU A 320 10.48 -5.34 -2.65
N ASN A 321 9.32 -6.00 -2.68
CA ASN A 321 8.69 -6.60 -3.87
C ASN A 321 7.51 -5.75 -4.41
N ASP A 322 7.46 -4.47 -4.06
CA ASP A 322 6.48 -3.49 -4.55
C ASP A 322 5.00 -3.77 -4.21
N THR A 323 4.72 -4.69 -3.27
CA THR A 323 3.34 -5.00 -2.83
C THR A 323 2.79 -4.16 -1.70
N PHE A 324 3.60 -3.59 -0.82
CA PHE A 324 3.15 -3.12 0.49
C PHE A 324 3.39 -1.64 0.66
N SER A 325 2.38 -0.93 1.15
CA SER A 325 2.47 0.45 1.60
C SER A 325 2.04 0.55 3.06
N CYS A 326 2.29 1.71 3.69
CA CYS A 326 1.85 1.97 5.06
C CYS A 326 0.33 1.79 5.18
N ALA A 327 -0.42 2.21 4.16
CA ALA A 327 -1.87 2.15 4.09
C ALA A 327 -2.47 0.72 4.05
N MET A 328 -1.65 -0.32 3.89
CA MET A 328 -2.13 -1.71 3.93
C MET A 328 -2.22 -2.27 5.37
N CYS A 329 -1.42 -1.73 6.29
CA CYS A 329 -1.51 -2.05 7.72
C CYS A 329 -2.25 -0.96 8.50
N HIS A 330 -2.25 0.27 7.98
CA HIS A 330 -2.92 1.44 8.51
C HIS A 330 -4.04 1.88 7.56
N VAL A 331 -5.05 1.03 7.42
CA VAL A 331 -6.09 1.16 6.41
C VAL A 331 -7.06 2.29 6.78
N PRO A 332 -7.22 3.34 5.96
CA PRO A 332 -7.94 4.57 6.35
C PRO A 332 -9.36 4.33 6.87
N GLU A 333 -10.17 3.57 6.12
CA GLU A 333 -11.54 3.28 6.50
C GLU A 333 -11.66 2.36 7.71
N GLN A 334 -10.59 1.66 8.08
CA GLN A 334 -10.55 0.77 9.23
C GLN A 334 -9.98 1.48 10.46
N GLY A 335 -10.19 2.80 10.57
CA GLY A 335 -9.63 3.58 11.66
C GLY A 335 -8.13 3.84 11.53
N PHE A 336 -7.56 3.81 10.31
CA PHE A 336 -6.12 3.85 10.06
C PHE A 336 -5.33 2.75 10.81
N THR A 337 -5.97 1.59 10.99
CA THR A 337 -5.39 0.34 11.49
C THR A 337 -5.80 -0.80 10.55
N SER A 338 -5.51 -2.05 10.92
CA SER A 338 -5.98 -3.25 10.25
C SER A 338 -6.98 -3.94 11.17
N HIS A 339 -8.27 -3.61 11.01
CA HIS A 339 -9.32 -4.09 11.93
C HIS A 339 -9.83 -5.51 11.63
N GLU A 340 -9.43 -6.08 10.49
CA GLU A 340 -9.95 -7.36 10.02
C GLU A 340 -9.18 -8.54 10.63
N VAL A 341 -7.92 -8.31 11.01
CA VAL A 341 -7.00 -9.32 11.53
C VAL A 341 -6.32 -8.84 12.81
N SER A 342 -6.01 -9.77 13.73
CA SER A 342 -5.36 -9.45 15.01
C SER A 342 -3.98 -8.83 14.83
N LYS A 343 -3.23 -9.33 13.85
CA LYS A 343 -1.89 -8.89 13.49
C LYS A 343 -1.82 -8.76 11.98
N ALA A 344 -1.27 -7.65 11.49
CA ALA A 344 -1.15 -7.43 10.06
C ALA A 344 -0.21 -8.47 9.43
N VAL A 345 -0.39 -8.67 8.12
CA VAL A 345 0.40 -9.59 7.31
C VAL A 345 1.23 -8.74 6.36
N GLY A 346 2.55 -8.88 6.40
CA GLY A 346 3.47 -8.17 5.50
C GLY A 346 3.89 -8.99 4.30
N VAL A 347 5.02 -8.62 3.69
CA VAL A 347 5.61 -9.26 2.50
C VAL A 347 5.62 -10.80 2.63
N GLU A 348 5.20 -11.48 1.56
CA GLU A 348 5.15 -12.96 1.46
C GLU A 348 4.32 -13.67 2.54
N GLY A 349 3.28 -13.01 3.08
CA GLY A 349 2.41 -13.64 4.07
C GLY A 349 2.98 -13.65 5.50
N ARG A 350 4.06 -12.90 5.76
CA ARG A 350 4.72 -12.87 7.07
C ARG A 350 3.86 -12.11 8.08
N SER A 351 3.25 -12.84 9.01
CA SER A 351 2.46 -12.23 10.09
C SER A 351 3.34 -11.40 11.03
N HIS A 352 2.85 -10.22 11.39
CA HIS A 352 3.50 -9.38 12.40
C HIS A 352 3.34 -10.00 13.79
N ARG A 353 4.18 -9.56 14.73
CA ARG A 353 4.08 -10.01 16.14
C ARG A 353 2.99 -9.27 16.91
N ARG A 354 2.70 -8.03 16.51
CA ARG A 354 1.83 -7.08 17.20
C ARG A 354 0.70 -6.59 16.29
N ASN A 355 -0.38 -6.13 16.91
CA ASN A 355 -1.46 -5.42 16.25
C ASN A 355 -0.97 -4.03 15.75
N SER A 356 -1.45 -3.61 14.59
CA SER A 356 -1.10 -2.31 14.00
C SER A 356 -1.81 -1.19 14.76
N PRO A 357 -1.13 -0.28 15.47
CA PRO A 357 -1.82 0.84 16.11
C PRO A 357 -2.42 1.79 15.05
N THR A 358 -3.47 2.53 15.40
CA THR A 358 -3.96 3.62 14.53
C THR A 358 -2.91 4.71 14.34
N VAL A 359 -2.89 5.36 13.18
CA VAL A 359 -2.11 6.58 12.95
C VAL A 359 -2.89 7.88 13.17
N TYR A 360 -4.14 7.81 13.63
CA TYR A 360 -4.83 9.02 14.08
C TYR A 360 -4.12 9.65 15.29
N ASN A 361 -3.97 10.98 15.28
CA ASN A 361 -3.43 11.77 16.37
C ASN A 361 -2.00 11.38 16.81
N VAL A 362 -1.22 10.70 15.95
CA VAL A 362 0.17 10.30 16.31
C VAL A 362 1.12 11.47 16.46
N ALA A 363 0.74 12.66 15.96
CA ALA A 363 1.47 13.91 16.14
C ALA A 363 1.72 14.29 17.60
N TYR A 364 0.86 13.84 18.52
CA TYR A 364 0.92 14.16 19.95
C TYR A 364 1.68 13.14 20.78
N LEU A 365 2.14 12.05 20.17
CA LEU A 365 2.88 10.99 20.87
C LEU A 365 4.36 11.36 20.98
N THR A 366 4.94 11.10 22.15
CA THR A 366 6.37 11.24 22.43
C THR A 366 7.11 9.91 22.34
N LYS A 367 6.37 8.79 22.43
CA LYS A 367 6.87 7.43 22.22
C LYS A 367 6.02 6.72 21.17
N LEU A 368 6.69 6.03 20.25
CA LEU A 368 6.08 5.33 19.13
C LEU A 368 6.37 3.83 19.21
N PHE A 369 5.58 3.04 18.47
CA PHE A 369 5.41 1.59 18.66
C PHE A 369 4.79 1.21 20.01
N HIS A 370 4.36 -0.05 20.13
CA HIS A 370 3.82 -0.59 21.39
C HIS A 370 4.88 -0.70 22.49
N ASP A 371 6.16 -0.82 22.16
CA ASP A 371 7.28 -0.86 23.12
C ASP A 371 7.94 0.51 23.34
N GLY A 372 7.45 1.57 22.69
CA GLY A 372 7.95 2.93 22.89
C GLY A 372 9.39 3.16 22.42
N ARG A 373 9.91 2.33 21.51
CA ARG A 373 11.34 2.33 21.14
C ARG A 373 11.78 3.49 20.25
N GLU A 374 10.85 4.27 19.71
CA GLU A 374 11.14 5.44 18.87
C GLU A 374 10.50 6.69 19.47
N GLU A 375 11.16 7.83 19.32
CA GLU A 375 10.74 9.11 19.91
C GLU A 375 10.32 10.14 18.85
N SER A 376 10.47 9.82 17.56
CA SER A 376 10.09 10.72 16.46
C SER A 376 9.44 9.98 15.31
N LEU A 377 8.46 10.63 14.67
CA LEU A 377 7.80 10.10 13.47
C LEU A 377 8.79 9.95 12.31
N GLU A 378 9.73 10.89 12.18
CA GLU A 378 10.78 10.89 11.18
C GLU A 378 11.68 9.65 11.22
N GLN A 379 11.91 9.10 12.43
CA GLN A 379 12.69 7.88 12.63
C GLN A 379 11.81 6.63 12.57
N GLN A 380 10.61 6.70 13.14
CA GLN A 380 9.69 5.57 13.24
C GLN A 380 9.39 4.92 11.89
N VAL A 381 9.27 5.70 10.81
CA VAL A 381 8.96 5.20 9.46
C VAL A 381 10.01 4.22 8.91
N TRP A 382 11.24 4.25 9.43
CA TRP A 382 12.30 3.34 9.00
C TRP A 382 12.12 1.93 9.55
N GLY A 383 11.42 1.77 10.68
CA GLY A 383 11.05 0.46 11.21
C GLY A 383 10.29 -0.39 10.18
N PRO A 384 9.08 0.01 9.73
CA PRO A 384 8.31 -0.76 8.75
C PRO A 384 9.01 -0.91 7.40
N LEU A 385 9.70 0.13 6.92
CA LEU A 385 10.42 0.10 5.64
C LEU A 385 11.48 -1.01 5.60
N LEU A 386 12.12 -1.31 6.73
CA LEU A 386 13.25 -2.25 6.83
C LEU A 386 12.88 -3.59 7.49
N ALA A 387 11.80 -3.65 8.27
CA ALA A 387 11.40 -4.85 8.99
C ALA A 387 11.04 -5.99 8.02
N HIS A 388 11.66 -7.16 8.21
CA HIS A 388 11.53 -8.31 7.31
C HIS A 388 10.10 -8.84 7.17
N ASN A 389 9.29 -8.69 8.21
CA ASN A 389 7.90 -9.12 8.27
C ASN A 389 6.92 -8.02 7.88
N GLU A 390 7.41 -6.84 7.47
CA GLU A 390 6.60 -5.69 7.07
C GLU A 390 6.89 -5.36 5.59
N MET A 391 7.69 -4.32 5.29
CA MET A 391 8.04 -3.92 3.91
C MET A 391 9.38 -4.48 3.41
N ALA A 392 10.20 -5.04 4.31
CA ALA A 392 11.34 -5.91 4.01
C ALA A 392 12.48 -5.36 3.14
N ASN A 393 12.64 -4.04 2.99
CA ASN A 393 13.77 -3.52 2.22
C ASN A 393 15.10 -3.85 2.93
N PRO A 394 16.18 -4.17 2.18
CA PRO A 394 17.44 -4.61 2.77
C PRO A 394 18.24 -3.47 3.42
N SER A 395 17.96 -2.21 3.07
CA SER A 395 18.63 -1.04 3.64
C SER A 395 17.93 0.27 3.30
N VAL A 396 18.26 1.34 4.04
CA VAL A 396 17.90 2.73 3.71
C VAL A 396 18.36 3.13 2.31
N GLY A 397 19.54 2.65 1.89
CA GLY A 397 20.08 2.88 0.55
C GLY A 397 19.21 2.28 -0.56
N ALA A 398 18.64 1.10 -0.32
CA ALA A 398 17.72 0.47 -1.27
C ALA A 398 16.42 1.27 -1.41
N VAL A 399 15.84 1.73 -0.30
CA VAL A 399 14.62 2.56 -0.30
C VAL A 399 14.86 3.89 -1.03
N THR A 400 15.90 4.64 -0.62
CA THR A 400 16.25 5.92 -1.24
C THR A 400 16.61 5.76 -2.72
N GLY A 401 17.37 4.72 -3.06
CA GLY A 401 17.71 4.37 -4.44
C GLY A 401 16.49 4.01 -5.27
N LYS A 402 15.51 3.31 -4.69
CA LYS A 402 14.25 2.98 -5.35
C LYS A 402 13.42 4.24 -5.62
N ILE A 403 13.21 5.09 -4.61
CA ILE A 403 12.45 6.35 -4.76
C ILE A 403 13.08 7.26 -5.83
N ARG A 404 14.43 7.39 -5.87
CA ARG A 404 15.12 8.17 -6.91
C ARG A 404 14.88 7.64 -8.33
N LYS A 405 14.62 6.35 -8.48
CA LYS A 405 14.36 5.68 -9.76
C LYS A 405 12.90 5.77 -10.20
N ILE A 406 11.98 6.10 -9.29
CA ILE A 406 10.56 6.28 -9.58
C ILE A 406 10.36 7.68 -10.16
N PRO A 407 10.04 7.82 -11.46
CA PRO A 407 9.93 9.12 -12.12
C PRO A 407 8.95 10.07 -11.43
N GLU A 408 7.90 9.53 -10.83
CA GLU A 408 6.84 10.27 -10.14
C GLU A 408 7.31 10.96 -8.85
N TYR A 409 8.53 10.70 -8.37
CA TYR A 409 9.14 11.46 -7.26
C TYR A 409 10.18 12.49 -7.73
N ARG A 410 10.49 12.56 -9.03
CA ARG A 410 11.49 13.50 -9.56
C ARG A 410 11.05 14.94 -9.30
N GLY A 411 11.90 15.72 -8.62
CA GLY A 411 11.62 17.12 -8.31
C GLY A 411 10.66 17.32 -7.14
N LEU A 412 9.91 16.30 -6.70
CA LEU A 412 8.96 16.45 -5.58
C LEU A 412 9.67 16.67 -4.25
N PHE A 413 10.81 16.00 -4.04
CA PHE A 413 11.63 16.19 -2.84
C PHE A 413 12.27 17.58 -2.85
N GLU A 414 12.87 17.97 -3.98
CA GLU A 414 13.48 19.28 -4.14
C GLU A 414 12.45 20.40 -3.96
N GLN A 415 11.22 20.22 -4.46
CA GLN A 415 10.13 21.15 -4.23
C GLN A 415 9.75 21.24 -2.74
N ALA A 416 9.57 20.10 -2.06
CA ALA A 416 9.12 20.07 -0.67
C ALA A 416 10.20 20.49 0.36
N PHE A 417 11.48 20.46 -0.02
CA PHE A 417 12.61 20.67 0.89
C PHE A 417 13.66 21.66 0.36
N ASP A 418 13.23 22.71 -0.34
CA ASP A 418 14.08 23.85 -0.75
C ASP A 418 15.34 23.42 -1.53
N GLY A 419 15.15 22.53 -2.50
CA GLY A 419 16.21 21.99 -3.37
C GLY A 419 16.90 20.73 -2.83
N ARG A 420 16.55 20.25 -1.63
CA ARG A 420 17.08 18.97 -1.11
C ARG A 420 16.34 17.78 -1.72
N GLY A 421 17.07 16.90 -2.39
CA GLY A 421 16.51 15.69 -3.01
C GLY A 421 16.23 14.54 -2.04
N VAL A 422 15.97 13.36 -2.61
CA VAL A 422 15.68 12.13 -1.87
C VAL A 422 16.82 11.75 -0.92
N SER A 423 16.54 11.66 0.38
CA SER A 423 17.46 11.20 1.42
C SER A 423 16.70 10.52 2.56
N MET A 424 17.43 9.89 3.50
CA MET A 424 16.82 9.32 4.70
C MET A 424 16.02 10.38 5.47
N GLU A 425 16.57 11.59 5.58
CA GLU A 425 15.96 12.70 6.27
C GLU A 425 14.69 13.18 5.56
N THR A 426 14.75 13.46 4.26
CA THR A 426 13.61 14.05 3.53
C THR A 426 12.46 13.06 3.36
N ILE A 427 12.72 11.74 3.28
CA ILE A 427 11.67 10.71 3.30
C ILE A 427 10.99 10.68 4.66
N GLY A 428 11.78 10.61 5.75
CA GLY A 428 11.26 10.62 7.12
C GLY A 428 10.41 11.84 7.40
N MET A 429 10.92 13.02 7.03
CA MET A 429 10.23 14.29 7.20
C MET A 429 8.93 14.39 6.39
N ALA A 430 8.89 13.88 5.16
CA ALA A 430 7.69 13.91 4.32
C ALA A 430 6.59 13.03 4.91
N LEU A 431 6.89 11.75 5.19
CA LEU A 431 5.94 10.82 5.80
C LEU A 431 5.43 11.34 7.16
N ALA A 432 6.33 11.85 8.00
CA ALA A 432 5.97 12.43 9.28
C ALA A 432 5.08 13.69 9.13
N SER A 433 5.32 14.52 8.11
CA SER A 433 4.47 15.69 7.82
C SER A 433 3.03 15.28 7.51
N TYR A 434 2.84 14.25 6.66
CA TYR A 434 1.51 13.72 6.37
C TYR A 434 0.86 13.11 7.63
N GLN A 435 1.58 12.26 8.37
CA GLN A 435 1.07 11.66 9.61
C GLN A 435 0.64 12.70 10.65
N ARG A 436 1.32 13.86 10.71
CA ARG A 436 0.94 14.97 11.61
C ARG A 436 -0.38 15.65 11.24
N THR A 437 -0.86 15.48 10.01
CA THR A 437 -2.15 16.03 9.56
C THR A 437 -3.34 15.12 9.84
N LEU A 438 -3.11 13.85 10.24
CA LEU A 438 -4.15 12.87 10.54
C LEU A 438 -4.77 13.11 11.94
N VAL A 439 -5.26 14.33 12.16
CA VAL A 439 -5.76 14.84 13.43
C VAL A 439 -7.27 14.70 13.50
N SER A 440 -7.76 13.91 14.44
CA SER A 440 -9.18 13.58 14.59
C SER A 440 -9.68 13.86 16.01
N ALA A 441 -10.66 14.77 16.11
CA ALA A 441 -11.35 15.15 17.35
C ALA A 441 -12.69 15.80 17.03
N ASP A 442 -13.16 16.76 17.85
CA ASP A 442 -14.55 17.23 17.84
C ASP A 442 -15.54 16.05 17.95
N SER A 443 -15.22 15.11 18.85
CA SER A 443 -16.10 13.98 19.14
C SER A 443 -17.36 14.42 19.89
N ALA A 444 -18.32 13.51 20.05
CA ALA A 444 -19.50 13.76 20.90
C ALA A 444 -19.11 14.13 22.33
N PHE A 445 -18.06 13.46 22.86
CA PHE A 445 -17.46 13.82 24.13
C PHE A 445 -16.85 15.22 24.11
N ASP A 446 -16.06 15.57 23.10
CA ASP A 446 -15.38 16.87 23.05
C ASP A 446 -16.38 18.03 23.03
N ARG A 447 -17.44 17.92 22.21
CA ARG A 447 -18.53 18.91 22.15
C ARG A 447 -19.27 19.05 23.49
N TRP A 448 -19.50 17.95 24.20
CA TRP A 448 -20.14 18.00 25.52
C TRP A 448 -19.22 18.57 26.59
N TYR A 449 -18.00 18.04 26.72
CA TYR A 449 -17.10 18.33 27.83
C TYR A 449 -16.37 19.66 27.66
N TYR A 450 -15.76 19.91 26.51
CA TYR A 450 -15.03 21.15 26.22
C TYR A 450 -15.94 22.21 25.58
N GLY A 451 -16.79 21.79 24.64
CA GLY A 451 -17.72 22.67 23.93
C GLY A 451 -18.97 23.05 24.73
N LYS A 452 -19.18 22.44 25.90
CA LYS A 452 -20.32 22.67 26.81
C LYS A 452 -21.70 22.47 26.17
N GLN A 453 -21.78 21.62 25.14
CA GLN A 453 -23.03 21.28 24.48
C GLN A 453 -23.73 20.13 25.21
N GLU A 454 -24.70 20.45 26.08
CA GLU A 454 -25.31 19.47 27.00
C GLU A 454 -25.92 18.24 26.32
N THR A 455 -26.48 18.41 25.12
CA THR A 455 -27.15 17.36 24.34
C THR A 455 -26.21 16.58 23.41
N ALA A 456 -24.93 16.94 23.35
CA ALA A 456 -23.98 16.29 22.43
C ALA A 456 -23.60 14.87 22.87
N LEU A 457 -23.74 14.55 24.17
CA LEU A 457 -23.40 13.24 24.74
C LEU A 457 -24.64 12.56 25.35
N PRO A 458 -24.93 11.29 25.02
CA PRO A 458 -26.02 10.53 25.66
C PRO A 458 -25.79 10.30 27.15
N GLU A 459 -26.88 10.11 27.91
CA GLU A 459 -26.81 9.89 29.37
C GLU A 459 -26.02 8.63 29.77
N SER A 460 -26.05 7.56 28.97
CA SER A 460 -25.22 6.37 29.21
C SER A 460 -23.73 6.69 29.13
N ALA A 461 -23.30 7.41 28.09
CA ALA A 461 -21.92 7.83 27.94
C ALA A 461 -21.48 8.83 29.02
N LYS A 462 -22.38 9.69 29.54
CA LYS A 462 -22.09 10.54 30.72
C LYS A 462 -21.84 9.72 31.99
N ARG A 463 -22.66 8.68 32.23
CA ARG A 463 -22.41 7.73 33.34
C ARG A 463 -21.10 6.97 33.13
N GLY A 464 -20.81 6.56 31.90
CA GLY A 464 -19.55 5.94 31.50
C GLY A 464 -18.35 6.83 31.80
N PHE A 465 -18.41 8.12 31.47
CA PHE A 465 -17.38 9.09 31.81
C PHE A 465 -17.14 9.17 33.33
N ASN A 466 -18.21 9.23 34.13
CA ASN A 466 -18.08 9.25 35.60
C ASN A 466 -17.44 7.96 36.15
N LEU A 467 -17.71 6.81 35.54
CA LEU A 467 -17.04 5.55 35.87
C LEU A 467 -15.56 5.62 35.47
N PHE A 468 -15.26 6.10 34.27
CA PHE A 468 -13.92 6.21 33.70
C PHE A 468 -12.97 7.06 34.56
N THR A 469 -13.47 8.21 35.04
CA THR A 469 -12.70 9.12 35.92
C THR A 469 -12.81 8.76 37.40
N GLY A 470 -13.78 7.94 37.78
CA GLY A 470 -14.09 7.57 39.16
C GLY A 470 -13.79 6.10 39.45
N LYS A 471 -14.85 5.30 39.61
CA LYS A 471 -14.78 3.90 40.09
C LYS A 471 -13.82 3.03 39.28
N ALA A 472 -13.86 3.11 37.95
CA ALA A 472 -13.02 2.29 37.08
C ALA A 472 -11.57 2.78 37.03
N GLY A 473 -11.32 4.07 37.31
CA GLY A 473 -9.97 4.63 37.45
C GLY A 473 -9.15 4.66 36.15
N CYS A 474 -9.77 4.48 34.98
CA CYS A 474 -9.10 4.42 33.68
C CYS A 474 -8.29 5.69 33.37
N VAL A 475 -8.76 6.85 33.87
CA VAL A 475 -8.10 8.16 33.70
C VAL A 475 -6.67 8.21 34.26
N ALA A 476 -6.31 7.27 35.16
CA ALA A 476 -4.97 7.19 35.76
C ALA A 476 -3.86 6.89 34.74
N CYS A 477 -4.20 6.28 33.59
CA CYS A 477 -3.29 6.13 32.45
C CYS A 477 -3.86 6.84 31.21
N HIS A 478 -5.17 6.86 31.02
CA HIS A 478 -5.81 7.50 29.88
C HIS A 478 -6.24 8.93 30.23
N THR A 479 -5.25 9.82 30.29
CA THR A 479 -5.40 11.14 30.92
C THR A 479 -6.29 12.13 30.15
N ILE A 480 -6.92 13.01 30.91
CA ILE A 480 -7.80 14.10 30.49
C ILE A 480 -7.38 15.32 31.31
N ASN A 481 -7.28 16.50 30.69
CA ASN A 481 -7.02 17.75 31.41
C ASN A 481 -8.14 18.78 31.17
N GLU A 482 -7.96 20.00 31.67
CA GLU A 482 -8.99 21.04 31.61
C GLU A 482 -9.20 21.62 30.20
N GLU A 483 -8.19 21.55 29.34
CA GLU A 483 -8.17 22.17 28.00
C GLU A 483 -8.41 21.16 26.89
N TYR A 484 -7.92 19.93 27.04
CA TYR A 484 -7.94 18.89 26.03
C TYR A 484 -7.84 17.47 26.63
N ALA A 485 -8.16 16.46 25.83
CA ALA A 485 -7.98 15.05 26.19
C ALA A 485 -7.21 14.31 25.10
N LEU A 486 -6.02 13.80 25.41
CA LEU A 486 -5.34 12.85 24.52
C LEU A 486 -5.65 11.39 24.87
N PHE A 487 -6.26 11.14 26.04
CA PHE A 487 -6.60 9.81 26.54
C PHE A 487 -5.40 8.85 26.59
N THR A 488 -4.22 9.37 26.92
CA THR A 488 -2.99 8.60 27.15
C THR A 488 -2.05 9.41 28.04
N ASP A 489 -1.23 8.74 28.82
CA ASP A 489 -0.08 9.29 29.56
C ASP A 489 1.24 9.07 28.81
N ASP A 490 1.18 8.35 27.68
CA ASP A 490 2.31 7.95 26.84
C ASP A 490 3.41 7.20 27.63
N GLN A 491 3.02 6.54 28.72
CA GLN A 491 3.88 5.73 29.58
C GLN A 491 3.75 4.24 29.29
N MET A 492 4.64 3.45 29.91
CA MET A 492 4.81 2.02 29.66
C MET A 492 4.28 1.20 30.84
N HIS A 493 3.26 0.38 30.60
CA HIS A 493 2.56 -0.39 31.65
C HIS A 493 2.39 -1.86 31.30
N ASN A 494 2.42 -2.69 32.34
CA ASN A 494 2.18 -4.12 32.23
C ASN A 494 0.76 -4.43 32.71
N THR A 495 -0.10 -4.88 31.79
CA THR A 495 -1.47 -5.32 32.06
C THR A 495 -1.57 -6.82 32.30
N GLY A 496 -0.46 -7.54 32.17
CA GLY A 496 -0.36 -8.98 32.22
C GLY A 496 -0.63 -9.69 30.88
N MET A 497 -1.08 -8.96 29.85
CA MET A 497 -1.33 -9.57 28.53
C MET A 497 -0.07 -10.20 27.94
N GLY A 498 1.05 -9.47 27.89
CA GLY A 498 2.31 -10.02 27.37
C GLY A 498 2.83 -11.22 28.20
N TYR A 499 2.62 -11.19 29.51
CA TYR A 499 2.95 -12.30 30.41
C TYR A 499 2.17 -13.56 30.07
N ARG A 500 0.84 -13.44 29.93
CA ARG A 500 -0.05 -14.55 29.58
C ARG A 500 0.43 -15.28 28.33
N GLU A 501 0.74 -14.52 27.28
CA GLU A 501 1.24 -15.06 26.01
C GLU A 501 2.63 -15.69 26.16
N SER A 502 3.55 -15.03 26.86
CA SER A 502 4.92 -15.53 27.08
C SER A 502 4.95 -16.84 27.87
N MET A 503 4.00 -17.02 28.79
CA MET A 503 3.87 -18.23 29.60
C MET A 503 3.08 -19.34 28.90
N GLY A 504 2.60 -19.11 27.67
CA GLY A 504 1.78 -20.08 26.94
C GLY A 504 0.44 -20.37 27.61
N ILE A 505 -0.06 -19.44 28.46
CA ILE A 505 -1.35 -19.59 29.14
C ILE A 505 -2.45 -19.28 28.12
N LYS A 506 -2.80 -20.29 27.33
CA LYS A 506 -3.86 -20.22 26.33
C LYS A 506 -5.11 -20.94 26.84
N PRO A 507 -6.33 -20.47 26.48
CA PRO A 507 -7.54 -21.22 26.78
C PRO A 507 -7.53 -22.56 26.00
N PRO A 508 -8.17 -23.62 26.56
CA PRO A 508 -8.22 -24.95 25.94
C PRO A 508 -8.97 -24.96 24.61
N THR A 509 -9.92 -24.04 24.46
CA THR A 509 -10.63 -23.76 23.20
C THR A 509 -10.51 -22.28 22.88
N GLU A 510 -10.60 -21.95 21.60
CA GLU A 510 -10.70 -20.57 21.12
C GLU A 510 -12.00 -20.41 20.35
N ARG A 511 -12.81 -19.42 20.74
CA ARG A 511 -14.06 -19.12 20.06
C ARG A 511 -13.77 -18.36 18.78
N VAL A 512 -13.98 -19.00 17.63
CA VAL A 512 -13.73 -18.45 16.29
C VAL A 512 -15.07 -18.13 15.62
N VAL A 513 -15.13 -16.98 14.94
CA VAL A 513 -16.27 -16.62 14.07
C VAL A 513 -16.06 -17.29 12.72
N LEU A 514 -17.00 -18.15 12.30
CA LEU A 514 -16.98 -18.76 10.96
C LEU A 514 -17.82 -17.98 9.94
N ALA A 515 -18.88 -17.33 10.40
CA ALA A 515 -19.75 -16.44 9.62
C ALA A 515 -20.43 -15.44 10.57
N PRO A 516 -21.05 -14.36 10.07
CA PRO A 516 -21.86 -13.47 10.91
C PRO A 516 -22.87 -14.29 11.74
N GLY A 517 -22.81 -14.14 13.08
CA GLY A 517 -23.62 -14.91 14.04
C GLY A 517 -23.24 -16.37 14.27
N VAL A 518 -22.30 -16.93 13.50
CA VAL A 518 -21.86 -18.33 13.63
C VAL A 518 -20.49 -18.40 14.30
N PHE A 519 -20.49 -18.98 15.50
CA PHE A 519 -19.27 -19.20 16.28
C PHE A 519 -19.03 -20.69 16.44
N VAL A 520 -17.76 -21.08 16.38
CA VAL A 520 -17.31 -22.43 16.74
C VAL A 520 -16.17 -22.31 17.72
N ASP A 521 -16.23 -23.11 18.78
CA ASP A 521 -15.11 -23.29 19.68
C ASP A 521 -14.14 -24.30 19.06
N VAL A 522 -12.95 -23.82 18.70
CA VAL A 522 -11.90 -24.64 18.08
C VAL A 522 -10.93 -25.07 19.17
N ASP A 523 -10.65 -26.38 19.24
CA ASP A 523 -9.68 -26.91 20.20
C ASP A 523 -8.28 -26.34 19.96
N ARG A 524 -7.59 -26.03 21.07
CA ARG A 524 -6.23 -25.48 21.01
C ARG A 524 -5.27 -26.41 20.28
N GLU A 525 -5.44 -27.72 20.41
CA GLU A 525 -4.62 -28.72 19.69
C GLU A 525 -4.73 -28.55 18.17
N VAL A 526 -5.92 -28.24 17.65
CA VAL A 526 -6.12 -27.98 16.22
C VAL A 526 -5.40 -26.71 15.81
N ILE A 527 -5.54 -25.63 16.59
CA ILE A 527 -4.88 -24.34 16.31
C ILE A 527 -3.36 -24.47 16.36
N ASP A 528 -2.84 -25.11 17.40
CA ASP A 528 -1.39 -25.28 17.58
C ASP A 528 -0.80 -26.29 16.57
N SER A 529 -1.64 -27.14 15.94
CA SER A 529 -1.22 -28.01 14.83
C SER A 529 -1.04 -27.26 13.50
N VAL A 530 -1.63 -26.07 13.35
CA VAL A 530 -1.59 -25.27 12.12
C VAL A 530 -0.89 -23.93 12.38
N GLY A 531 0.44 -23.92 12.35
CA GLY A 531 1.23 -22.69 12.42
C GLY A 531 2.57 -22.85 13.10
N LEU A 532 3.40 -21.81 13.00
CA LEU A 532 4.63 -21.72 13.76
C LEU A 532 4.35 -21.14 15.15
N ALA A 533 5.07 -21.62 16.17
CA ALA A 533 5.01 -21.01 17.49
C ALA A 533 5.43 -19.53 17.41
N PRO A 534 4.58 -18.58 17.84
CA PRO A 534 4.92 -17.17 17.75
C PRO A 534 6.08 -16.85 18.69
N PRO A 535 7.06 -16.02 18.27
CA PRO A 535 8.12 -15.58 19.16
C PRO A 535 7.54 -14.80 20.34
N ALA A 536 8.00 -15.11 21.56
CA ALA A 536 7.54 -14.46 22.78
C ALA A 536 7.70 -12.94 22.68
N ASP A 537 6.63 -12.18 22.95
CA ASP A 537 6.66 -10.72 23.02
C ASP A 537 6.82 -10.29 24.47
N VAL A 538 8.00 -9.75 24.79
CA VAL A 538 8.33 -9.31 26.15
C VAL A 538 8.28 -7.80 26.32
N GLY A 539 7.67 -7.10 25.36
CA GLY A 539 7.41 -5.65 25.43
C GLY A 539 8.67 -4.80 25.47
N LEU A 540 8.66 -3.76 26.30
CA LEU A 540 9.76 -2.81 26.48
C LEU A 540 11.12 -3.46 26.81
N TYR A 541 11.12 -4.65 27.43
CA TYR A 541 12.36 -5.40 27.69
C TYR A 541 13.20 -5.62 26.42
N GLU A 542 12.58 -5.80 25.26
CA GLU A 542 13.32 -5.99 24.00
C GLU A 542 14.22 -4.79 23.66
N VAL A 543 13.85 -3.61 24.14
CA VAL A 543 14.56 -2.34 23.95
C VAL A 543 15.58 -2.12 25.08
N THR A 544 15.14 -2.23 26.33
CA THR A 544 15.95 -1.82 27.50
C THR A 544 16.85 -2.91 28.03
N GLN A 545 16.54 -4.18 27.74
CA GLN A 545 17.15 -5.38 28.34
C GLN A 545 17.08 -5.41 29.87
N ASN A 546 16.26 -4.55 30.49
CA ASN A 546 16.07 -4.48 31.93
C ASN A 546 14.93 -5.42 32.34
N PRO A 547 15.17 -6.46 33.17
CA PRO A 547 14.16 -7.46 33.51
C PRO A 547 12.89 -6.87 34.15
N TYR A 548 12.96 -5.70 34.78
CA TYR A 548 11.79 -5.01 35.36
C TYR A 548 10.88 -4.33 34.32
N ASP A 549 11.27 -4.33 33.04
CA ASP A 549 10.50 -3.77 31.92
C ASP A 549 9.77 -4.83 31.09
N ARG A 550 9.83 -6.10 31.50
CA ARG A 550 9.12 -7.17 30.81
C ARG A 550 7.61 -6.90 30.77
N TRP A 551 7.04 -7.13 29.59
CA TRP A 551 5.62 -7.03 29.28
C TRP A 551 5.01 -5.65 29.51
N LYS A 552 5.84 -4.61 29.59
CA LYS A 552 5.36 -3.22 29.54
C LYS A 552 5.13 -2.80 28.09
N TYR A 553 3.98 -2.19 27.86
CA TYR A 553 3.59 -1.61 26.58
C TYR A 553 3.09 -0.18 26.79
N ARG A 554 3.21 0.64 25.75
CA ARG A 554 2.77 2.03 25.75
C ARG A 554 1.26 2.11 25.92
N THR A 555 0.77 3.02 26.76
CA THR A 555 -0.65 3.37 26.83
C THR A 555 -1.11 3.95 25.49
N PRO A 556 -2.02 3.30 24.73
CA PRO A 556 -2.55 3.89 23.51
C PRO A 556 -3.52 5.04 23.83
N SER A 557 -3.67 6.00 22.91
CA SER A 557 -4.79 6.96 22.98
C SER A 557 -6.11 6.22 22.78
N LEU A 558 -7.16 6.63 23.48
CA LEU A 558 -8.53 6.13 23.26
C LEU A 558 -9.34 6.96 22.26
N ARG A 559 -8.76 8.01 21.66
CA ARG A 559 -9.43 8.73 20.56
C ARG A 559 -9.67 7.77 19.41
N ASN A 560 -10.89 7.77 18.86
CA ASN A 560 -11.32 6.86 17.80
C ASN A 560 -11.21 5.36 18.15
N VAL A 561 -11.13 4.98 19.43
CA VAL A 561 -10.94 3.57 19.83
C VAL A 561 -12.06 2.64 19.32
N ALA A 562 -13.26 3.17 19.12
CA ALA A 562 -14.38 2.45 18.52
C ALA A 562 -14.24 2.20 17.01
N LEU A 563 -13.12 2.55 16.39
CA LEU A 563 -12.79 2.23 15.01
C LEU A 563 -11.57 1.31 14.90
N THR A 564 -10.93 0.95 16.02
CA THR A 564 -9.59 0.35 16.02
C THR A 564 -9.55 -1.01 16.72
N ALA A 565 -10.63 -1.77 16.63
CA ALA A 565 -10.59 -3.20 16.92
C ALA A 565 -9.60 -3.90 15.96
N PRO A 566 -9.10 -5.10 16.28
CA PRO A 566 -9.09 -5.71 17.62
C PRO A 566 -8.05 -5.04 18.53
N TYR A 567 -8.18 -5.28 19.84
CA TYR A 567 -7.50 -4.51 20.88
C TYR A 567 -6.31 -5.26 21.49
N MET A 568 -5.54 -4.52 22.30
CA MET A 568 -4.27 -4.90 22.92
C MET A 568 -3.10 -4.96 21.93
N HIS A 569 -1.87 -5.04 22.46
CA HIS A 569 -0.64 -5.05 21.66
C HIS A 569 -0.58 -6.15 20.60
N ASN A 570 -1.36 -7.22 20.75
CA ASN A 570 -1.37 -8.41 19.89
C ASN A 570 -2.72 -8.68 19.23
N GLY A 571 -3.72 -7.80 19.41
CA GLY A 571 -5.05 -7.95 18.78
C GLY A 571 -5.86 -9.13 19.32
N SER A 572 -5.61 -9.58 20.54
CA SER A 572 -6.24 -10.79 21.12
C SER A 572 -7.63 -10.58 21.69
N ILE A 573 -8.13 -9.33 21.74
CA ILE A 573 -9.46 -9.01 22.26
C ILE A 573 -10.28 -8.34 21.17
N GLY A 574 -11.46 -8.89 20.88
CA GLY A 574 -12.24 -8.51 19.69
C GLY A 574 -13.18 -7.31 19.85
N SER A 575 -13.65 -7.03 21.08
CA SER A 575 -14.63 -5.97 21.33
C SER A 575 -14.25 -5.07 22.51
N LEU A 576 -14.77 -3.84 22.50
CA LEU A 576 -14.59 -2.89 23.62
C LEU A 576 -15.12 -3.46 24.93
N ARG A 577 -16.24 -4.17 24.87
CA ARG A 577 -16.84 -4.82 26.04
C ARG A 577 -15.87 -5.83 26.65
N GLN A 578 -15.25 -6.69 25.83
CA GLN A 578 -14.26 -7.66 26.32
C GLN A 578 -13.00 -6.97 26.89
N VAL A 579 -12.59 -5.82 26.35
CA VAL A 579 -11.49 -5.02 26.92
C VAL A 579 -11.86 -4.53 28.31
N VAL A 580 -13.06 -3.98 28.49
CA VAL A 580 -13.53 -3.51 29.79
C VAL A 580 -13.68 -4.68 30.77
N GLU A 581 -14.20 -5.84 30.33
CA GLU A 581 -14.28 -7.06 31.14
C GLU A 581 -12.89 -7.55 31.58
N PHE A 582 -11.90 -7.51 30.68
CA PHE A 582 -10.51 -7.84 30.99
C PHE A 582 -9.93 -6.94 32.10
N TYR A 583 -10.11 -5.63 32.00
CA TYR A 583 -9.67 -4.70 33.04
C TYR A 583 -10.51 -4.82 34.32
N ASN A 584 -11.81 -5.11 34.21
CA ASN A 584 -12.68 -5.35 35.35
C ASN A 584 -12.22 -6.57 36.18
N GLY A 585 -11.66 -7.59 35.51
CA GLY A 585 -11.02 -8.74 36.15
C GLY A 585 -9.65 -8.46 36.78
N GLY A 586 -9.05 -7.29 36.54
CA GLY A 586 -7.74 -6.93 37.05
C GLY A 586 -6.56 -7.46 36.22
N GLY A 587 -6.75 -7.64 34.92
CA GLY A 587 -5.69 -8.09 34.02
C GLY A 587 -5.19 -9.52 34.31
N VAL A 588 -3.92 -9.80 34.02
CA VAL A 588 -3.31 -11.12 34.29
C VAL A 588 -2.21 -10.97 35.34
N ALA A 589 -2.43 -11.56 36.51
CA ALA A 589 -1.51 -11.50 37.64
C ALA A 589 -0.11 -12.04 37.28
N ASN A 590 0.91 -11.24 37.59
CA ASN A 590 2.33 -11.59 37.49
C ASN A 590 3.16 -10.65 38.39
N GLU A 591 4.43 -10.98 38.60
CA GLU A 591 5.34 -10.28 39.51
C GLU A 591 5.67 -8.83 39.10
N LEU A 592 5.41 -8.44 37.85
CA LEU A 592 5.67 -7.10 37.31
C LEU A 592 4.39 -6.37 36.90
N LEU A 593 3.21 -6.86 37.30
CA LEU A 593 1.93 -6.22 36.96
C LEU A 593 1.88 -4.79 37.49
N ASP A 594 1.38 -3.84 36.68
CA ASP A 594 1.22 -2.47 37.14
C ASP A 594 0.26 -2.42 38.34
N PRO A 595 0.64 -1.82 39.48
CA PRO A 595 -0.18 -1.84 40.70
C PRO A 595 -1.57 -1.23 40.57
N ARG A 596 -1.82 -0.42 39.52
CA ARG A 596 -3.14 0.16 39.23
C ARG A 596 -4.10 -0.86 38.62
N ILE A 597 -3.58 -1.93 38.02
CA ILE A 597 -4.36 -2.99 37.40
C ILE A 597 -4.83 -3.97 38.48
N ARG A 598 -6.13 -3.90 38.80
CA ARG A 598 -6.77 -4.66 39.88
C ARG A 598 -8.25 -4.87 39.56
N PRO A 599 -8.93 -5.86 40.17
CA PRO A 599 -10.36 -6.05 39.95
C PRO A 599 -11.16 -4.77 40.28
N LEU A 600 -12.06 -4.37 39.39
CA LEU A 600 -12.80 -3.10 39.48
C LEU A 600 -14.21 -3.27 40.07
N GLY A 601 -14.77 -4.49 40.01
CA GLY A 601 -16.10 -4.78 40.56
C GLY A 601 -17.23 -4.04 39.84
N LEU A 602 -17.10 -3.87 38.53
CA LEU A 602 -18.12 -3.29 37.66
C LEU A 602 -19.21 -4.33 37.35
N SER A 603 -20.46 -3.88 37.40
CA SER A 603 -21.63 -4.61 36.91
C SER A 603 -21.74 -4.52 35.39
N ASP A 604 -22.55 -5.38 34.77
CA ASP A 604 -22.75 -5.38 33.31
C ASP A 604 -23.24 -4.04 32.78
N ALA A 605 -24.14 -3.37 33.51
CA ALA A 605 -24.65 -2.05 33.14
C ALA A 605 -23.55 -0.97 33.21
N GLU A 606 -22.65 -1.04 34.19
CA GLU A 606 -21.50 -0.13 34.28
C GLU A 606 -20.49 -0.38 33.16
N ILE A 607 -20.30 -1.64 32.75
CA ILE A 607 -19.48 -2.01 31.60
C ILE A 607 -20.08 -1.42 30.32
N ASP A 608 -21.39 -1.56 30.11
CA ASP A 608 -22.08 -0.99 28.94
C ASP A 608 -21.99 0.54 28.90
N ASP A 609 -22.14 1.21 30.05
CA ASP A 609 -21.98 2.66 30.15
C ASP A 609 -20.54 3.10 29.80
N LEU A 610 -19.51 2.37 30.24
CA LEU A 610 -18.11 2.62 29.86
C LEU A 610 -17.87 2.42 28.35
N VAL A 611 -18.43 1.35 27.77
CA VAL A 611 -18.35 1.12 26.32
C VAL A 611 -19.02 2.25 25.56
N ALA A 612 -20.20 2.70 25.99
CA ALA A 612 -20.89 3.84 25.38
C ALA A 612 -20.06 5.14 25.46
N PHE A 613 -19.33 5.35 26.57
CA PHE A 613 -18.39 6.45 26.68
C PHE A 613 -17.24 6.33 25.68
N MET A 614 -16.59 5.17 25.57
CA MET A 614 -15.50 4.95 24.62
C MET A 614 -15.94 5.12 23.15
N GLN A 615 -17.16 4.71 22.81
CA GLN A 615 -17.76 4.93 21.49
C GLN A 615 -17.99 6.42 21.18
N SER A 616 -18.17 7.26 22.21
CA SER A 616 -18.35 8.70 22.04
C SER A 616 -17.06 9.48 21.70
N LEU A 617 -15.90 8.81 21.72
CA LEU A 617 -14.57 9.40 21.50
C LEU A 617 -14.16 9.46 20.01
N THR A 618 -15.04 9.05 19.10
CA THR A 618 -14.79 9.12 17.65
C THR A 618 -14.99 10.54 17.14
N GLY A 619 -13.99 11.08 16.45
CA GLY A 619 -14.01 12.45 15.93
C GLY A 619 -15.02 12.64 14.80
N SER A 620 -15.60 13.84 14.70
CA SER A 620 -16.59 14.17 13.66
C SER A 620 -15.97 14.32 12.27
N ASN A 621 -14.65 14.57 12.20
CA ASN A 621 -13.91 14.79 10.97
C ASN A 621 -13.23 13.52 10.42
N VAL A 622 -13.48 12.34 11.00
CA VAL A 622 -12.91 11.06 10.52
C VAL A 622 -13.21 10.84 9.03
N ASP A 623 -14.45 11.08 8.60
CA ASP A 623 -14.88 10.87 7.22
C ASP A 623 -14.12 11.77 6.23
N VAL A 624 -13.74 12.99 6.65
CA VAL A 624 -12.92 13.92 5.85
C VAL A 624 -11.50 13.37 5.68
N ILE A 625 -10.91 12.82 6.73
CA ILE A 625 -9.55 12.26 6.68
C ILE A 625 -9.53 10.98 5.83
N VAL A 626 -10.58 10.15 5.92
CA VAL A 626 -10.75 8.98 5.06
C VAL A 626 -10.93 9.40 3.59
N ALA A 627 -11.68 10.49 3.33
CA ALA A 627 -11.88 11.02 1.99
C ALA A 627 -10.57 11.49 1.34
N ASP A 628 -9.73 12.20 2.10
CA ASP A 628 -8.41 12.63 1.62
C ASP A 628 -7.51 11.44 1.32
N ALA A 629 -7.49 10.45 2.22
CA ALA A 629 -6.75 9.22 2.03
C ALA A 629 -7.17 8.46 0.75
N PHE A 630 -8.47 8.43 0.44
CA PHE A 630 -8.98 7.82 -0.79
C PHE A 630 -8.66 8.64 -2.05
N ALA A 631 -8.37 9.93 -1.92
CA ALA A 631 -7.89 10.76 -3.01
C ALA A 631 -6.39 10.63 -3.26
N ALA A 632 -5.65 9.99 -2.34
CA ALA A 632 -4.24 9.74 -2.52
C ALA A 632 -4.03 8.82 -3.74
N PRO A 633 -3.09 9.16 -4.65
CA PRO A 633 -2.71 8.24 -5.71
C PRO A 633 -2.05 7.02 -5.08
N VAL A 634 -2.79 5.92 -4.96
CA VAL A 634 -2.26 4.62 -4.54
C VAL A 634 -1.40 4.12 -5.68
N GLY A 635 -0.11 3.88 -5.41
CA GLY A 635 0.93 3.65 -6.43
C GLY A 635 0.44 2.86 -7.63
N ASP A 636 0.15 3.54 -8.74
CA ASP A 636 -0.46 2.96 -9.95
C ASP A 636 0.40 1.79 -10.42
N VAL A 637 -0.02 0.61 -10.01
CA VAL A 637 0.33 -0.65 -10.60
C VAL A 637 -0.69 -0.85 -11.70
N THR A 638 -0.29 -0.57 -12.94
CA THR A 638 -1.01 -1.14 -14.08
C THR A 638 -1.04 -2.66 -13.89
N ARG A 639 -2.10 -3.32 -14.39
CA ARG A 639 -2.54 -4.73 -14.17
C ARG A 639 -1.50 -5.88 -14.32
N ASP A 640 -0.20 -5.59 -14.44
CA ASP A 640 0.93 -6.53 -14.53
C ASP A 640 1.81 -6.59 -13.26
N ASP A 641 1.35 -6.07 -12.12
CA ASP A 641 2.07 -6.24 -10.85
C ASP A 641 2.10 -7.73 -10.45
N PRO A 642 3.31 -8.35 -10.34
CA PRO A 642 3.50 -9.77 -10.04
C PRO A 642 3.02 -10.21 -8.65
N ASN A 643 2.39 -9.33 -7.88
CA ASN A 643 1.76 -9.65 -6.61
C ASN A 643 0.24 -9.93 -6.67
N TRP A 644 -0.35 -10.21 -7.83
CA TRP A 644 -1.68 -10.83 -7.85
C TRP A 644 -1.56 -12.30 -7.41
N ALA A 645 -1.82 -12.57 -6.13
CA ALA A 645 -1.63 -13.89 -5.54
C ALA A 645 -2.79 -14.87 -5.84
N HIS A 646 -2.38 -16.11 -6.14
CA HIS A 646 -3.14 -17.34 -6.45
C HIS A 646 -3.59 -17.43 -7.93
N GLU A 647 -3.05 -18.35 -8.74
CA GLU A 647 -3.27 -19.79 -8.58
C GLU A 647 -2.02 -20.66 -8.79
N HIS A 648 -1.51 -21.19 -7.68
CA HIS A 648 -1.02 -22.57 -7.65
C HIS A 648 -1.67 -23.28 -6.45
N VAL A 649 -2.61 -24.18 -6.73
CA VAL A 649 -2.71 -25.46 -6.04
C VAL A 649 -2.84 -26.53 -7.12
N ALA A 650 -1.94 -27.50 -7.03
CA ALA A 650 -1.77 -28.62 -7.93
C ALA A 650 -2.58 -29.85 -7.48
N GLY A 651 -2.98 -30.67 -8.47
CA GLY A 651 -3.27 -32.12 -8.41
C GLY A 651 -4.50 -32.56 -7.59
N ASP A 652 -5.25 -33.60 -7.93
CA ASP A 652 -5.27 -34.60 -8.99
C ASP A 652 -6.72 -35.18 -9.01
N ASP A 653 -7.05 -35.93 -10.06
CA ASP A 653 -8.27 -36.75 -10.30
C ASP A 653 -9.56 -36.09 -10.84
#